data_AF-A0AAI8L2A3-F1
#
_entry.id   AF-A0AAI8L2A3-F1
#
_cell.length_a   1.000
_cell.length_b   1.000
_cell.length_c   1.000
_cell.angle_alpha   90.00
_cell.angle_beta   90.00
_cell.angle_gamma   90.00
#
_symmetry.space_group_name_H-M   'P 1'
#
loop_
_entity.id
_entity.type
_entity.pdbx_description
1 polymer ?
#
loop_
_entity_poly.entity_id
_entity_poly.type
_entity_poly.pdbx_seq_one_letter_code
_entity_poly.pdbx_strand_id
1 'polypeptide(L)'
;MSVAALALVAPLASAALTDPSDPAPAPTDRVTDTSQLPSGWQKSGDRIVTYDGDATGLHVLVADAADAYRWHTAATLSEPGVDTDQWIGQTCVTGSGDRAVVVYAPRQAVNDQQGFQQGAFAAVVDLADGRVTKLPELVSLAYFNPGCGDGEQAVLTRPQGDDTELLTVDTARAKLVRQQTVAGQLTSAVPFGNEIAAAQGDAVVSVDAKGDTSTLAKTGGTPFRLVPDAHRGLAYQVPDGKQVQVRRVTSAGSDQLLGSGALGSLAVHGNGGHVFVTGRDAEEALKHSALPRSWRTLDVPASAEVSTTGSLALTSVGNGTEAAGGRKTASDLAQPVGIDAVLPGSDSSVGFKVVPKAAAQGAEQSPALSDGVHTDSVHMKSTADDDPATSTTDPDRACAVTRNDPKLQSLQPSTAQAEWATDLAVQGKLDVRRRSGWNGSELPSYTPQGLFPSTPLKGGGRVPAQVMLGVLSQESNLLQASSRAAAGESSNFIQGGYYGNAGSVHTVNWAAADCGYGIAQVTSGMAKADTTYTAEQQQALTVDYAANIAAGLQILQDKWNQLYDRGLLVNGGDPKYLENWWLALWAYNSGLNLPSSTDASAPWGLGWFNNPANGLYPADRTMFLSSGYDDARTPNLWTYPERVLGWAAYSQQKTDPATGAAVRAFTVGEWPSGAPAAEPAHDTFCKPTANDCDITKPRKVAGSSQPEGPCQRDDFKCWWHQPVSWTDCTATCGTEVLKYAAGDPEPKVAAPHPAACTSTLPANALIVDDVPNTVKFRVGSANPCAGKRNWTSRGTLTFTFGSAQQNGATVYPSKIDFHQLGAGFGGHFWLTHTRVPSYTDSVVTGTWTPDRKVVGSAEVMVHLPDHEANTPSATYRIDLGDGTVVEKTISQDTGGKNAWVSLGSYEFQGTPSVSLSSDTADGTGDASIAWDALAFVPSKP
;
A
#
# COMPACT_ATOMS: atom_id res chain seq x y z
N MET A 1 -9.63 57.92 11.61
CA MET A 1 -8.35 58.36 11.00
C MET A 1 -7.38 57.21 11.15
N SER A 2 -6.88 56.76 10.01
CA SER A 2 -6.11 55.54 9.79
C SER A 2 -4.77 55.53 10.50
N VAL A 3 -4.41 54.40 11.11
CA VAL A 3 -3.03 53.92 11.18
C VAL A 3 -3.08 52.43 10.87
N ALA A 4 -2.56 52.09 9.69
CA ALA A 4 -2.47 50.74 9.16
C ALA A 4 -1.36 49.97 9.87
N ALA A 5 -1.69 48.77 10.37
CA ALA A 5 -0.71 47.77 10.78
C ALA A 5 -0.45 46.86 9.58
N LEU A 6 0.75 46.94 8.99
CA LEU A 6 1.24 45.99 8.01
C LEU A 6 1.46 44.64 8.72
N ALA A 7 0.65 43.65 8.38
CA ALA A 7 1.00 42.25 8.58
C ALA A 7 2.11 41.90 7.56
N LEU A 8 3.31 41.60 8.06
CA LEU A 8 4.31 40.92 7.24
C LEU A 8 3.81 39.50 6.99
N VAL A 9 3.30 39.26 5.79
CA VAL A 9 3.11 37.93 5.23
C VAL A 9 4.50 37.37 4.94
N ALA A 10 4.96 36.42 5.74
CA ALA A 10 6.10 35.58 5.37
C ALA A 10 5.65 34.68 4.20
N PRO A 11 6.44 34.55 3.11
CA PRO A 11 6.13 33.61 2.06
C PRO A 11 6.27 32.19 2.62
N LEU A 12 5.16 31.46 2.65
CA LEU A 12 5.16 30.01 2.71
C LEU A 12 6.02 29.52 1.55
N ALA A 13 7.15 28.88 1.85
CA ALA A 13 7.89 28.11 0.86
C ALA A 13 7.04 26.90 0.46
N SER A 14 6.10 27.12 -0.46
CA SER A 14 5.72 26.06 -1.40
C SER A 14 7.00 25.62 -2.08
N ALA A 15 7.25 24.31 -2.17
CA ALA A 15 8.09 23.76 -3.22
C ALA A 15 7.41 24.01 -4.58
N ALA A 16 7.37 25.28 -4.98
CA ALA A 16 7.31 25.65 -6.38
C ALA A 16 8.72 25.40 -6.90
N LEU A 17 8.82 24.59 -7.96
CA LEU A 17 9.97 24.55 -8.85
C LEU A 17 10.45 25.99 -9.08
N THR A 18 11.62 26.32 -8.54
CA THR A 18 12.29 27.58 -8.82
C THR A 18 12.55 27.68 -10.31
N ASP A 19 12.39 28.89 -10.87
CA ASP A 19 12.82 29.24 -12.22
C ASP A 19 14.24 28.71 -12.51
N PRO A 20 14.54 28.23 -13.73
CA PRO A 20 15.73 27.43 -14.04
C PRO A 20 17.02 28.25 -14.20
N SER A 21 17.16 29.39 -13.52
CA SER A 21 18.26 30.33 -13.79
C SER A 21 19.55 30.12 -13.00
N ASP A 22 19.68 29.04 -12.21
CA ASP A 22 20.99 28.55 -11.76
C ASP A 22 21.00 27.01 -11.76
N PRO A 23 21.99 26.34 -12.39
CA PRO A 23 22.09 24.89 -12.33
C PRO A 23 22.50 24.48 -10.91
N ALA A 24 21.56 23.95 -10.14
CA ALA A 24 21.88 23.21 -8.92
C ALA A 24 22.94 22.13 -9.26
N PRO A 25 23.99 21.95 -8.44
CA PRO A 25 24.98 20.90 -8.68
C PRO A 25 24.27 19.54 -8.77
N ALA A 26 24.70 18.71 -9.73
CA ALA A 26 24.10 17.40 -9.92
C ALA A 26 24.19 16.58 -8.60
N PRO A 27 23.07 16.06 -8.08
CA PRO A 27 23.06 15.39 -6.79
C PRO A 27 23.96 14.14 -6.82
N THR A 28 24.74 13.96 -5.75
CA THR A 28 25.72 12.87 -5.59
C THR A 28 25.32 11.93 -4.46
N ASP A 29 25.88 10.72 -4.42
CA ASP A 29 25.61 9.76 -3.34
C ASP A 29 26.31 10.09 -2.01
N ARG A 30 27.06 11.20 -1.94
CA ARG A 30 27.84 11.65 -0.77
C ARG A 30 28.02 13.16 -0.77
N VAL A 31 28.47 13.73 0.35
CA VAL A 31 28.89 15.13 0.43
C VAL A 31 30.20 15.32 -0.34
N THR A 32 30.20 16.15 -1.37
CA THR A 32 31.39 16.41 -2.20
C THR A 32 32.26 17.54 -1.66
N ASP A 33 31.63 18.59 -1.13
CA ASP A 33 32.33 19.66 -0.41
C ASP A 33 32.44 19.31 1.07
N THR A 34 33.44 18.48 1.40
CA THR A 34 33.66 18.02 2.79
C THR A 34 34.10 19.13 3.74
N SER A 35 34.32 20.37 3.26
CA SER A 35 34.62 21.51 4.13
C SER A 35 33.40 21.97 4.94
N GLN A 36 32.19 21.58 4.50
CA GLN A 36 30.93 21.84 5.19
C GLN A 36 30.71 20.88 6.38
N LEU A 37 31.38 19.72 6.38
CA LEU A 37 31.22 18.71 7.42
C LEU A 37 31.85 19.16 8.75
N PRO A 38 31.29 18.74 9.91
CA PRO A 38 31.86 19.04 11.21
C PRO A 38 33.32 18.60 11.33
N SER A 39 34.11 19.37 12.10
CA SER A 39 35.51 19.03 12.37
C SER A 39 35.64 17.62 12.95
N GLY A 40 36.55 16.81 12.41
CA GLY A 40 36.80 15.44 12.86
C GLY A 40 35.83 14.38 12.30
N TRP A 41 34.99 14.72 11.31
CA TRP A 41 34.02 13.81 10.70
C TRP A 41 34.60 12.45 10.27
N GLN A 42 35.86 12.39 9.81
CA GLN A 42 36.52 11.15 9.36
C GLN A 42 36.66 10.10 10.48
N LYS A 43 36.51 10.51 11.74
CA LYS A 43 36.56 9.63 12.91
C LYS A 43 35.24 9.57 13.67
N SER A 44 34.20 10.22 13.13
CA SER A 44 32.87 10.25 13.74
C SER A 44 32.20 8.89 13.56
N GLY A 45 31.56 8.39 14.61
CA GLY A 45 30.64 7.26 14.53
C GLY A 45 29.23 7.67 14.12
N ASP A 46 29.04 8.91 13.64
CA ASP A 46 27.72 9.39 13.28
C ASP A 46 27.19 8.68 12.03
N ARG A 47 26.02 8.09 12.18
CA ARG A 47 25.30 7.34 11.16
C ARG A 47 23.90 7.92 10.97
N ILE A 48 23.41 7.90 9.75
CA ILE A 48 22.02 8.17 9.44
C ILE A 48 21.41 6.99 8.70
N VAL A 49 20.17 6.67 9.06
CA VAL A 49 19.38 5.62 8.44
C VAL A 49 18.06 6.24 8.01
N THR A 50 17.65 5.94 6.78
CA THR A 50 16.32 6.27 6.29
C THR A 50 15.79 5.10 5.46
N TYR A 51 14.59 5.24 4.94
CA TYR A 51 14.01 4.27 4.05
C TYR A 51 13.09 4.95 3.05
N ASP A 52 12.96 4.31 1.91
CA ASP A 52 11.94 4.59 0.92
C ASP A 52 11.57 3.30 0.19
N GLY A 53 10.39 3.22 -0.40
CA GLY A 53 9.92 1.99 -1.01
C GLY A 53 9.22 2.19 -2.34
N ASP A 54 9.28 1.15 -3.15
CA ASP A 54 8.63 1.05 -4.46
C ASP A 54 8.08 -0.38 -4.65
N ALA A 55 7.72 -0.78 -5.87
CA ALA A 55 7.18 -2.11 -6.15
C ALA A 55 8.19 -3.26 -5.92
N THR A 56 9.49 -2.98 -5.87
CA THR A 56 10.57 -3.97 -5.71
C THR A 56 10.90 -4.26 -4.25
N GLY A 57 10.57 -3.34 -3.33
CA GLY A 57 10.76 -3.54 -1.90
C GLY A 57 10.84 -2.23 -1.11
N LEU A 58 10.93 -2.35 0.21
CA LEU A 58 11.31 -1.27 1.11
C LEU A 58 12.82 -1.22 1.23
N HIS A 59 13.45 -0.15 0.74
CA HIS A 59 14.89 0.03 0.73
C HIS A 59 15.36 0.74 2.00
N VAL A 60 16.11 0.03 2.85
CA VAL A 60 16.80 0.61 4.00
C VAL A 60 18.11 1.22 3.52
N LEU A 61 18.23 2.53 3.65
CA LEU A 61 19.39 3.31 3.21
C LEU A 61 20.19 3.79 4.41
N VAL A 62 21.52 3.72 4.31
CA VAL A 62 22.43 4.11 5.39
C VAL A 62 23.60 4.94 4.85
N ALA A 63 24.04 5.91 5.65
CA ALA A 63 25.22 6.71 5.37
C ALA A 63 25.98 7.04 6.67
N ASP A 64 27.31 6.98 6.59
CA ASP A 64 28.20 7.23 7.70
C ASP A 64 28.98 8.53 7.50
N ALA A 65 29.09 9.34 8.56
CA ALA A 65 29.84 10.58 8.53
C ALA A 65 31.30 10.34 8.14
N ALA A 66 31.92 9.25 8.62
CA ALA A 66 33.30 8.88 8.33
C ALA A 66 33.60 8.68 6.83
N ASP A 67 32.57 8.47 6.01
CA ASP A 67 32.62 8.34 4.56
C ASP A 67 32.02 9.54 3.81
N ALA A 68 31.97 10.71 4.47
CA ALA A 68 31.32 11.92 3.98
C ALA A 68 29.83 11.70 3.65
N TYR A 69 29.15 10.89 4.47
CA TYR A 69 27.77 10.46 4.26
C TYR A 69 27.53 9.84 2.88
N ARG A 70 28.41 8.92 2.48
CA ARG A 70 28.18 8.11 1.30
C ARG A 70 27.05 7.11 1.53
N TRP A 71 25.92 7.34 0.86
CA TRP A 71 24.75 6.50 0.93
C TRP A 71 24.94 5.17 0.22
N HIS A 72 24.40 4.12 0.82
CA HIS A 72 24.22 2.81 0.20
C HIS A 72 22.98 2.11 0.74
N THR A 73 22.49 1.12 -0.01
CA THR A 73 21.41 0.23 0.43
C THR A 73 21.96 -0.79 1.42
N ALA A 74 21.47 -0.77 2.66
CA ALA A 74 21.74 -1.81 3.65
C ALA A 74 20.92 -3.08 3.34
N ALA A 75 19.63 -2.92 3.09
CA ALA A 75 18.71 -4.02 2.78
C ALA A 75 17.56 -3.56 1.88
N THR A 76 16.95 -4.49 1.14
CA THR A 76 15.67 -4.29 0.46
C THR A 76 14.71 -5.37 0.97
N LEU A 77 13.64 -4.96 1.66
CA LEU A 77 12.67 -5.86 2.27
C LEU A 77 11.43 -5.97 1.38
N SER A 78 11.10 -7.19 0.97
CA SER A 78 9.88 -7.50 0.22
C SER A 78 9.42 -8.91 0.58
N GLU A 79 8.14 -9.21 0.36
CA GLU A 79 7.65 -10.59 0.39
C GLU A 79 7.40 -11.08 -1.02
N PRO A 80 8.05 -12.18 -1.42
CA PRO A 80 7.98 -12.62 -2.80
C PRO A 80 6.54 -13.06 -3.14
N GLY A 81 6.08 -12.69 -4.34
CA GLY A 81 4.73 -12.93 -4.86
C GLY A 81 3.65 -11.95 -4.39
N VAL A 82 3.93 -11.10 -3.40
CA VAL A 82 2.97 -10.09 -2.96
C VAL A 82 2.95 -8.95 -3.98
N ASP A 83 1.85 -8.86 -4.74
CA ASP A 83 1.68 -7.81 -5.74
C ASP A 83 1.33 -6.48 -5.07
N THR A 84 2.25 -5.52 -5.15
CA THR A 84 2.05 -4.14 -4.71
C THR A 84 2.78 -3.18 -5.64
N ASP A 85 2.24 -1.98 -5.77
CA ASP A 85 2.92 -0.87 -6.44
C ASP A 85 3.94 -0.16 -5.55
N GLN A 86 3.82 -0.32 -4.23
CA GLN A 86 4.73 0.27 -3.26
C GLN A 86 4.76 -0.52 -1.95
N TRP A 87 5.98 -0.74 -1.45
CA TRP A 87 6.22 -1.12 -0.05
C TRP A 87 6.35 0.12 0.81
N ILE A 88 5.69 0.13 1.96
CA ILE A 88 5.82 1.18 2.98
C ILE A 88 6.33 0.57 4.27
N GLY A 89 6.80 1.40 5.18
CA GLY A 89 7.24 0.91 6.48
C GLY A 89 7.70 2.01 7.41
N GLN A 90 8.30 1.58 8.51
CA GLN A 90 8.90 2.42 9.53
C GLN A 90 10.12 1.73 10.11
N THR A 91 11.09 2.51 10.58
CA THR A 91 12.30 1.98 11.19
C THR A 91 12.61 2.66 12.51
N CYS A 92 13.29 1.92 13.38
CA CYS A 92 13.98 2.50 14.52
C CYS A 92 15.41 1.94 14.58
N VAL A 93 16.35 2.75 15.06
CA VAL A 93 17.76 2.37 15.18
C VAL A 93 18.10 2.11 16.64
N THR A 94 18.82 1.04 16.91
CA THR A 94 19.18 0.62 18.28
C THR A 94 20.16 1.59 18.94
N GLY A 95 20.33 1.47 20.26
CA GLY A 95 21.20 2.34 21.04
C GLY A 95 22.66 2.37 20.56
N SER A 96 23.16 1.30 19.94
CA SER A 96 24.50 1.26 19.35
C SER A 96 24.64 2.00 18.02
N GLY A 97 23.54 2.19 17.27
CA GLY A 97 23.61 2.60 15.87
C GLY A 97 23.94 1.46 14.88
N ASP A 98 24.13 0.23 15.36
CA ASP A 98 24.57 -0.90 14.53
C ASP A 98 23.42 -1.67 13.89
N ARG A 99 22.18 -1.53 14.41
CA ARG A 99 21.02 -2.28 13.90
C ARG A 99 19.81 -1.39 13.73
N ALA A 100 19.01 -1.72 12.73
CA ALA A 100 17.66 -1.20 12.57
C ALA A 100 16.64 -2.31 12.78
N VAL A 101 15.53 -1.99 13.44
CA VAL A 101 14.31 -2.80 13.38
C VAL A 101 13.40 -2.11 12.38
N VAL A 102 12.81 -2.90 11.49
CA VAL A 102 12.00 -2.41 10.38
C VAL A 102 10.65 -3.11 10.42
N VAL A 103 9.57 -2.35 10.35
CA VAL A 103 8.21 -2.84 10.13
C VAL A 103 7.79 -2.40 8.73
N TYR A 104 7.31 -3.33 7.89
CA TYR A 104 7.01 -3.04 6.49
C TYR A 104 5.80 -3.84 5.98
N ALA A 105 5.10 -3.28 5.01
CA ALA A 105 3.92 -3.89 4.39
C ALA A 105 3.68 -3.35 2.98
N PRO A 106 2.89 -4.05 2.16
CA PRO A 106 2.26 -3.45 0.99
C PRO A 106 1.45 -2.23 1.39
N ARG A 107 1.53 -1.15 0.62
CA ARG A 107 0.83 0.11 0.94
C ARG A 107 -0.69 -0.07 1.11
N GLN A 108 -1.30 -1.03 0.43
CA GLN A 108 -2.74 -1.33 0.50
C GLN A 108 -3.16 -1.77 1.91
N ALA A 109 -2.25 -2.29 2.74
CA ALA A 109 -2.56 -2.69 4.11
C ALA A 109 -3.08 -1.53 4.98
N VAL A 110 -2.86 -0.27 4.58
CA VAL A 110 -3.40 0.89 5.31
C VAL A 110 -4.89 1.15 5.03
N ASN A 111 -5.47 0.47 4.04
CA ASN A 111 -6.86 0.69 3.60
C ASN A 111 -7.87 -0.08 4.44
N ASP A 112 -7.48 -1.09 5.21
CA ASP A 112 -8.39 -1.79 6.09
C ASP A 112 -7.80 -1.96 7.49
N GLN A 113 -8.68 -2.15 8.47
CA GLN A 113 -8.27 -2.22 9.87
C GLN A 113 -7.38 -3.44 10.14
N GLN A 114 -7.68 -4.60 9.55
CA GLN A 114 -6.96 -5.84 9.84
C GLN A 114 -5.54 -5.79 9.26
N GLY A 115 -5.40 -5.39 8.00
CA GLY A 115 -4.12 -5.16 7.33
C GLY A 115 -3.26 -4.17 8.10
N PHE A 116 -3.83 -3.05 8.55
CA PHE A 116 -3.08 -2.03 9.30
C PHE A 116 -2.63 -2.54 10.65
N GLN A 117 -3.50 -3.23 11.39
CA GLN A 117 -3.26 -3.59 12.78
C GLN A 117 -2.43 -4.85 12.94
N GLN A 118 -2.49 -5.78 11.99
CA GLN A 118 -1.93 -7.13 12.13
C GLN A 118 -1.32 -7.67 10.83
N GLY A 119 -1.17 -6.85 9.78
CA GLY A 119 -0.71 -7.30 8.46
C GLY A 119 0.75 -6.96 8.12
N ALA A 120 1.50 -6.27 9.00
CA ALA A 120 2.86 -5.85 8.69
C ALA A 120 3.90 -6.90 9.08
N PHE A 121 4.93 -7.04 8.25
CA PHE A 121 6.10 -7.86 8.51
C PHE A 121 7.12 -7.09 9.35
N ALA A 122 7.95 -7.80 10.12
CA ALA A 122 9.02 -7.21 10.90
C ALA A 122 10.37 -7.89 10.60
N ALA A 123 11.44 -7.11 10.60
CA ALA A 123 12.80 -7.60 10.39
C ALA A 123 13.83 -6.83 11.24
N VAL A 124 14.92 -7.50 11.57
CA VAL A 124 16.14 -6.88 12.11
C VAL A 124 17.17 -6.81 10.98
N VAL A 125 17.71 -5.61 10.74
CA VAL A 125 18.76 -5.34 9.75
C VAL A 125 20.04 -4.96 10.47
N ASP A 126 21.11 -5.71 10.23
CA ASP A 126 22.46 -5.32 10.65
C ASP A 126 23.00 -4.27 9.68
N LEU A 127 23.26 -3.06 10.18
CA LEU A 127 23.58 -1.90 9.35
C LEU A 127 25.05 -1.91 8.88
N ALA A 128 25.89 -2.80 9.42
CA ALA A 128 27.28 -2.91 9.02
C ALA A 128 27.47 -3.75 7.75
N ASP A 129 26.73 -4.85 7.62
CA ASP A 129 26.85 -5.80 6.51
C ASP A 129 25.55 -6.02 5.71
N GLY A 130 24.46 -5.38 6.11
CA GLY A 130 23.15 -5.49 5.48
C GLY A 130 22.39 -6.77 5.84
N ARG A 131 22.85 -7.54 6.84
CA ARG A 131 22.25 -8.84 7.14
C ARG A 131 20.82 -8.70 7.64
N VAL A 132 19.89 -9.36 6.95
CA VAL A 132 18.46 -9.36 7.29
C VAL A 132 18.09 -10.60 8.10
N THR A 133 17.27 -10.43 9.13
CA THR A 133 16.58 -11.53 9.81
C THR A 133 15.11 -11.15 10.00
N LYS A 134 14.22 -11.79 9.23
CA LYS A 134 12.78 -11.61 9.31
C LYS A 134 12.21 -12.34 10.53
N LEU A 135 11.25 -11.71 11.20
CA LEU A 135 10.60 -12.22 12.40
C LEU A 135 9.30 -12.97 12.05
N PRO A 136 8.91 -14.00 12.81
CA PRO A 136 7.72 -14.80 12.52
C PRO A 136 6.39 -14.11 12.86
N GLU A 137 6.39 -13.01 13.60
CA GLU A 137 5.17 -12.31 14.00
C GLU A 137 4.78 -11.20 13.01
N LEU A 138 3.51 -11.18 12.60
CA LEU A 138 2.90 -10.00 11.98
C LEU A 138 2.53 -8.97 13.05
N VAL A 139 2.69 -7.69 12.74
CA VAL A 139 2.55 -6.56 13.67
C VAL A 139 1.77 -5.40 13.06
N SER A 140 1.54 -4.33 13.83
CA SER A 140 0.82 -3.14 13.34
C SER A 140 1.71 -2.16 12.56
N LEU A 141 1.10 -1.39 11.65
CA LEU A 141 1.71 -0.22 10.98
C LEU A 141 1.52 1.08 11.79
N ALA A 142 1.20 1.02 13.08
CA ALA A 142 1.03 2.23 13.89
C ALA A 142 2.32 3.06 13.95
N TYR A 143 2.22 4.40 14.01
CA TYR A 143 3.38 5.29 13.80
C TYR A 143 4.58 5.08 14.73
N PHE A 144 4.34 4.40 15.84
CA PHE A 144 5.30 4.16 16.90
C PHE A 144 5.91 2.74 16.86
N ASN A 145 5.62 1.98 15.81
CA ASN A 145 6.05 0.60 15.67
C ASN A 145 7.02 0.49 14.49
N PRO A 146 8.32 0.19 14.71
CA PRO A 146 8.92 -0.34 15.94
C PRO A 146 9.37 0.72 16.96
N GLY A 147 9.44 0.33 18.24
CA GLY A 147 9.98 1.17 19.33
C GLY A 147 11.34 0.69 19.84
N CYS A 148 12.42 1.39 19.51
CA CYS A 148 13.78 1.05 19.94
C CYS A 148 14.13 1.63 21.31
N GLY A 149 14.93 0.88 22.08
CA GLY A 149 15.47 1.33 23.37
C GLY A 149 16.79 2.10 23.26
N ASP A 150 17.39 2.40 24.41
CA ASP A 150 18.75 2.94 24.54
C ASP A 150 19.85 1.86 24.46
N GLY A 151 19.48 0.63 24.09
CA GLY A 151 20.39 -0.51 23.92
C GLY A 151 19.98 -1.41 22.74
N GLU A 152 20.27 -2.71 22.84
CA GLU A 152 20.01 -3.71 21.77
C GLU A 152 18.66 -4.43 21.93
N GLN A 153 17.64 -3.67 22.32
CA GLN A 153 16.27 -4.16 22.41
C GLN A 153 15.33 -3.24 21.65
N ALA A 154 14.26 -3.82 21.14
CA ALA A 154 13.11 -3.11 20.59
C ALA A 154 11.82 -3.78 21.06
N VAL A 155 10.72 -3.03 21.01
CA VAL A 155 9.38 -3.54 21.23
C VAL A 155 8.58 -3.38 19.93
N LEU A 156 7.97 -4.47 19.50
CA LEU A 156 6.95 -4.48 18.46
C LEU A 156 5.56 -4.59 19.08
N THR A 157 4.56 -4.06 18.41
CA THR A 157 3.18 -4.01 18.95
C THR A 157 2.11 -4.38 17.94
N ARG A 158 1.05 -5.04 18.43
CA ARG A 158 -0.20 -5.27 17.69
C ARG A 158 -1.38 -5.41 18.66
N PRO A 159 -2.62 -5.11 18.24
CA PRO A 159 -3.79 -5.41 19.06
C PRO A 159 -4.10 -6.92 19.04
N GLN A 160 -4.62 -7.42 20.16
CA GLN A 160 -5.09 -8.78 20.37
C GLN A 160 -6.47 -8.71 21.04
N GLY A 161 -7.54 -8.65 20.24
CA GLY A 161 -8.87 -8.35 20.75
C GLY A 161 -8.91 -6.96 21.39
N ASP A 162 -9.27 -6.91 22.67
CA ASP A 162 -9.32 -5.69 23.49
C ASP A 162 -7.99 -5.43 24.25
N ASP A 163 -6.95 -6.21 23.96
CA ASP A 163 -5.63 -6.09 24.58
C ASP A 163 -4.57 -5.64 23.57
N THR A 164 -3.40 -5.25 24.06
CA THR A 164 -2.20 -4.99 23.26
C THR A 164 -1.16 -6.07 23.52
N GLU A 165 -0.64 -6.65 22.45
CA GLU A 165 0.50 -7.54 22.52
C GLU A 165 1.81 -6.76 22.35
N LEU A 166 2.73 -6.95 23.30
CA LEU A 166 4.06 -6.37 23.33
C LEU A 166 5.10 -7.47 23.08
N LEU A 167 5.87 -7.31 22.00
CA LEU A 167 6.83 -8.27 21.48
C LEU A 167 8.24 -7.71 21.65
N THR A 168 8.97 -8.13 22.69
CA THR A 168 10.35 -7.67 22.93
C THR A 168 11.33 -8.47 22.09
N VAL A 169 12.07 -7.77 21.24
CA VAL A 169 13.10 -8.33 20.35
C VAL A 169 14.48 -8.04 20.93
N ASP A 170 15.32 -9.06 21.06
CA ASP A 170 16.78 -8.92 21.23
C ASP A 170 17.37 -8.77 19.82
N THR A 171 17.82 -7.56 19.48
CA THR A 171 18.28 -7.22 18.13
C THR A 171 19.64 -7.83 17.84
N ALA A 172 20.48 -8.04 18.85
CA ALA A 172 21.78 -8.69 18.69
C ALA A 172 21.63 -10.17 18.29
N ARG A 173 20.61 -10.86 18.82
CA ARG A 173 20.27 -12.24 18.42
C ARG A 173 19.27 -12.32 17.28
N ALA A 174 18.66 -11.20 16.92
CA ALA A 174 17.54 -11.09 15.99
C ALA A 174 16.40 -12.07 16.33
N LYS A 175 15.97 -12.09 17.60
CA LYS A 175 14.95 -13.01 18.10
C LYS A 175 13.99 -12.33 19.05
N LEU A 176 12.73 -12.76 19.00
CA LEU A 176 11.78 -12.52 20.07
C LEU A 176 12.26 -13.19 21.36
N VAL A 177 12.35 -12.42 22.45
CA VAL A 177 12.78 -12.91 23.76
C VAL A 177 11.68 -12.83 24.81
N ARG A 178 10.63 -12.06 24.56
CA ARG A 178 9.48 -11.94 25.45
C ARG A 178 8.24 -11.50 24.67
N GLN A 179 7.10 -12.10 25.01
CA GLN A 179 5.78 -11.79 24.46
C GLN A 179 4.83 -11.62 25.63
N GLN A 180 4.07 -10.53 25.63
CA GLN A 180 3.20 -10.15 26.74
C GLN A 180 1.91 -9.57 26.20
N THR A 181 0.79 -9.95 26.80
CA THR A 181 -0.51 -9.34 26.52
C THR A 181 -0.85 -8.41 27.67
N VAL A 182 -1.11 -7.14 27.35
CA VAL A 182 -1.42 -6.11 28.31
C VAL A 182 -2.82 -5.60 28.04
N ALA A 183 -3.56 -5.42 29.12
CA ALA A 183 -4.90 -4.89 29.10
C ALA A 183 -4.96 -3.50 28.43
N GLY A 184 -5.71 -3.40 27.33
CA GLY A 184 -6.10 -2.14 26.71
C GLY A 184 -5.19 -1.73 25.56
N GLN A 185 -5.34 -0.49 25.09
CA GLN A 185 -4.58 0.05 23.96
C GLN A 185 -3.33 0.77 24.49
N LEU A 186 -2.18 0.11 24.36
CA LEU A 186 -0.88 0.70 24.65
C LEU A 186 -0.26 1.21 23.36
N THR A 187 0.26 2.44 23.38
CA THR A 187 0.94 3.05 22.24
C THR A 187 2.35 3.48 22.62
N SER A 188 3.20 3.74 21.62
CA SER A 188 4.57 4.22 21.85
C SER A 188 5.39 3.34 22.80
N ALA A 189 5.23 2.02 22.71
CA ALA A 189 5.93 1.08 23.58
C ALA A 189 7.43 1.02 23.23
N VAL A 190 8.29 1.19 24.23
CA VAL A 190 9.75 1.15 24.09
C VAL A 190 10.40 0.40 25.26
N PRO A 191 11.53 -0.31 25.04
CA PRO A 191 12.31 -0.87 26.15
C PRO A 191 12.71 0.23 27.14
N PHE A 192 12.56 -0.06 28.44
CA PHE A 192 12.92 0.89 29.50
C PHE A 192 13.49 0.15 30.71
N GLY A 193 14.82 0.03 30.75
CA GLY A 193 15.51 -0.81 31.73
C GLY A 193 15.20 -2.30 31.47
N ASN A 194 14.65 -2.99 32.48
CA ASN A 194 14.21 -4.40 32.33
C ASN A 194 12.72 -4.53 31.97
N GLU A 195 12.02 -3.40 31.93
CA GLU A 195 10.59 -3.25 31.70
C GLU A 195 10.33 -2.63 30.32
N ILE A 196 9.08 -2.36 30.01
CA ILE A 196 8.66 -1.60 28.82
C ILE A 196 8.00 -0.31 29.32
N ALA A 197 8.34 0.84 28.74
CA ALA A 197 7.54 2.05 28.92
C ALA A 197 6.56 2.18 27.75
N ALA A 198 5.33 2.58 28.02
CA ALA A 198 4.31 2.80 27.00
C ALA A 198 3.38 3.96 27.40
N ALA A 199 2.70 4.53 26.42
CA ALA A 199 1.58 5.42 26.66
C ALA A 199 0.30 4.58 26.81
N GLN A 200 -0.46 4.88 27.84
CA GLN A 200 -1.73 4.23 28.15
C GLN A 200 -2.69 5.31 28.68
N GLY A 201 -3.64 5.74 27.84
CA GLY A 201 -4.43 6.94 28.11
C GLY A 201 -3.56 8.18 28.25
N ASP A 202 -3.83 9.00 29.25
CA ASP A 202 -3.06 10.19 29.62
C ASP A 202 -1.84 9.86 30.52
N ALA A 203 -1.38 8.62 30.52
CA ALA A 203 -0.29 8.20 31.39
C ALA A 203 0.85 7.59 30.60
N VAL A 204 2.07 7.85 31.08
CA VAL A 204 3.20 6.97 30.79
C VAL A 204 3.18 5.87 31.84
N VAL A 205 3.14 4.62 31.41
CA VAL A 205 3.18 3.43 32.27
C VAL A 205 4.47 2.65 32.04
N SER A 206 4.91 1.93 33.07
CA SER A 206 5.84 0.82 32.92
C SER A 206 5.06 -0.51 32.92
N VAL A 207 5.55 -1.47 32.15
CA VAL A 207 5.00 -2.82 32.04
C VAL A 207 6.09 -3.79 32.48
N ASP A 208 5.81 -4.53 33.55
CA ASP A 208 6.73 -5.53 34.08
C ASP A 208 6.78 -6.80 33.21
N ALA A 209 7.58 -7.81 33.56
CA ALA A 209 7.72 -9.04 32.77
C ALA A 209 6.47 -9.95 32.73
N LYS A 210 5.45 -9.68 33.55
CA LYS A 210 4.17 -10.41 33.58
C LYS A 210 3.07 -9.70 32.81
N GLY A 211 3.30 -8.45 32.40
CA GLY A 211 2.29 -7.60 31.75
C GLY A 211 1.54 -6.72 32.75
N ASP A 212 1.97 -6.66 34.02
CA ASP A 212 1.36 -5.78 35.01
C ASP A 212 1.82 -4.33 34.77
N THR A 213 0.88 -3.38 34.79
CA THR A 213 1.16 -1.97 34.52
C THR A 213 1.32 -1.14 35.80
N SER A 214 2.29 -0.22 35.79
CA SER A 214 2.50 0.76 36.86
C SER A 214 2.66 2.17 36.29
N THR A 215 1.99 3.17 36.87
CA THR A 215 2.04 4.55 36.35
C THR A 215 3.39 5.20 36.69
N LEU A 216 4.10 5.68 35.66
CA LEU A 216 5.30 6.50 35.79
C LEU A 216 4.97 8.00 35.85
N ALA A 217 4.09 8.47 34.97
CA ALA A 217 3.63 9.86 34.93
C ALA A 217 2.17 9.95 34.49
N LYS A 218 1.46 10.96 35.00
CA LYS A 218 0.13 11.36 34.51
C LYS A 218 0.23 12.73 33.84
N THR A 219 -0.51 12.90 32.74
CA THR A 219 -0.42 14.08 31.87
C THR A 219 -1.81 14.64 31.59
N GLY A 220 -1.91 15.80 30.92
CA GLY A 220 -3.20 16.41 30.57
C GLY A 220 -3.81 15.89 29.26
N GLY A 221 -3.08 15.08 28.52
CA GLY A 221 -3.43 14.47 27.24
C GLY A 221 -2.68 13.16 27.04
N THR A 222 -2.95 12.42 25.97
CA THR A 222 -2.27 11.14 25.67
C THR A 222 -0.79 11.34 25.33
N PRO A 223 0.16 10.75 26.06
CA PRO A 223 1.58 10.78 25.69
C PRO A 223 1.83 10.12 24.34
N PHE A 224 2.77 10.66 23.56
CA PHE A 224 3.17 10.10 22.27
C PHE A 224 4.67 10.32 22.01
N ARG A 225 5.25 9.54 21.09
CA ARG A 225 6.70 9.53 20.76
C ARG A 225 7.58 9.40 22.01
N LEU A 226 7.45 8.26 22.69
CA LEU A 226 8.25 7.93 23.87
C LEU A 226 9.65 7.49 23.42
N VAL A 227 10.70 8.07 24.02
CA VAL A 227 12.09 7.83 23.66
C VAL A 227 12.97 7.71 24.91
N PRO A 228 13.64 6.57 25.16
CA PRO A 228 14.58 6.42 26.27
C PRO A 228 15.84 7.27 26.10
N ASP A 229 16.40 7.81 27.20
CA ASP A 229 17.50 8.78 27.15
C ASP A 229 18.88 8.28 27.64
N ALA A 230 19.08 6.96 27.74
CA ALA A 230 20.29 6.30 28.27
C ALA A 230 20.59 6.53 29.76
N HIS A 231 19.81 7.38 30.46
CA HIS A 231 20.04 7.77 31.85
C HIS A 231 18.84 7.44 32.75
N ARG A 232 18.15 6.34 32.45
CA ARG A 232 16.90 5.91 33.11
C ARG A 232 15.78 6.96 33.04
N GLY A 233 15.87 7.88 32.08
CA GLY A 233 14.83 8.83 31.73
C GLY A 233 14.18 8.46 30.41
N LEU A 234 12.97 8.97 30.22
CA LEU A 234 12.14 8.78 29.06
C LEU A 234 11.63 10.15 28.63
N ALA A 235 11.99 10.57 27.42
CA ALA A 235 11.42 11.71 26.73
C ALA A 235 10.05 11.34 26.15
N TYR A 236 9.12 12.28 26.12
CA TYR A 236 7.84 12.09 25.44
C TYR A 236 7.15 13.43 25.16
N GLN A 237 6.15 13.40 24.27
CA GLN A 237 5.31 14.55 23.94
C GLN A 237 3.90 14.38 24.49
N VAL A 238 3.23 15.50 24.79
CA VAL A 238 1.81 15.52 25.20
C VAL A 238 1.10 16.65 24.45
N PRO A 239 0.01 16.39 23.72
CA PRO A 239 -0.80 17.44 23.13
C PRO A 239 -1.54 18.22 24.24
N ASP A 240 -1.56 19.55 24.12
CA ASP A 240 -2.22 20.48 25.04
C ASP A 240 -2.95 21.56 24.23
N GLY A 241 -4.14 21.20 23.74
CA GLY A 241 -4.89 22.02 22.79
C GLY A 241 -4.11 22.25 21.50
N LYS A 242 -3.75 23.51 21.22
CA LYS A 242 -2.95 23.92 20.05
C LYS A 242 -1.44 23.90 20.31
N GLN A 243 -1.02 23.42 21.47
CA GLN A 243 0.39 23.32 21.85
C GLN A 243 0.79 21.85 22.02
N VAL A 244 2.09 21.61 22.03
CA VAL A 244 2.69 20.34 22.43
C VAL A 244 3.70 20.60 23.54
N GLN A 245 3.66 19.78 24.57
CA GLN A 245 4.61 19.79 25.66
C GLN A 245 5.69 18.73 25.42
N VAL A 246 6.96 19.08 25.61
CA VAL A 246 8.08 18.13 25.66
C VAL A 246 8.40 17.85 27.11
N ARG A 247 8.34 16.58 27.52
CA ARG A 247 8.45 16.16 28.92
C ARG A 247 9.48 15.06 29.09
N ARG A 248 9.93 14.87 30.33
CA ARG A 248 10.84 13.80 30.73
C ARG A 248 10.41 13.18 32.04
N VAL A 249 10.22 11.86 32.05
CA VAL A 249 9.95 11.07 33.27
C VAL A 249 11.10 10.11 33.55
N THR A 250 11.40 9.85 34.83
CA THR A 250 12.39 8.83 35.23
C THR A 250 11.74 7.51 35.60
N SER A 251 12.53 6.43 35.63
CA SER A 251 12.09 5.12 36.17
C SER A 251 11.56 5.15 37.62
N ALA A 252 11.82 6.21 38.37
CA ALA A 252 11.26 6.43 39.71
C ALA A 252 9.93 7.21 39.70
N GLY A 253 9.40 7.55 38.52
CA GLY A 253 8.18 8.34 38.34
C GLY A 253 8.34 9.85 38.53
N SER A 254 9.57 10.37 38.45
CA SER A 254 9.81 11.82 38.54
C SER A 254 9.63 12.47 37.17
N ASP A 255 8.49 13.12 36.96
CA ASP A 255 8.13 13.79 35.71
C ASP A 255 8.45 15.30 35.71
N GLN A 256 8.91 15.81 34.57
CA GLN A 256 9.28 17.21 34.38
C GLN A 256 8.88 17.72 32.99
N LEU A 257 8.24 18.90 32.94
CA LEU A 257 8.06 19.68 31.72
C LEU A 257 9.39 20.34 31.33
N LEU A 258 9.85 20.11 30.10
CA LEU A 258 11.09 20.69 29.58
C LEU A 258 10.85 21.90 28.68
N GLY A 259 9.73 21.92 27.96
CA GLY A 259 9.41 23.03 27.05
C GLY A 259 8.06 22.83 26.37
N SER A 260 7.63 23.82 25.60
CA SER A 260 6.38 23.74 24.84
C SER A 260 6.48 24.55 23.56
N GLY A 261 5.73 24.15 22.55
CA GLY A 261 5.62 24.84 21.26
C GLY A 261 4.24 24.60 20.64
N ALA A 262 4.01 25.15 19.44
CA ALA A 262 2.79 24.85 18.71
C ALA A 262 2.72 23.35 18.37
N LEU A 263 1.51 22.78 18.36
CA LEU A 263 1.33 21.39 17.95
C LEU A 263 1.85 21.21 16.51
N GLY A 264 2.74 20.23 16.32
CA GLY A 264 3.43 19.96 15.04
C GLY A 264 4.67 20.82 14.79
N SER A 265 4.98 21.81 15.65
CA SER A 265 6.20 22.63 15.50
C SER A 265 7.43 22.04 16.19
N LEU A 266 7.24 21.05 17.07
CA LEU A 266 8.29 20.34 17.79
C LEU A 266 8.06 18.84 17.69
N ALA A 267 9.13 18.05 17.54
CA ALA A 267 9.07 16.59 17.60
C ALA A 267 10.22 16.01 18.44
N VAL A 268 9.90 14.97 19.21
CA VAL A 268 10.89 14.18 19.96
C VAL A 268 11.25 12.94 19.16
N HIS A 269 12.55 12.73 18.96
CA HIS A 269 13.11 11.61 18.19
C HIS A 269 14.16 10.86 19.00
N GLY A 270 14.25 9.55 18.79
CA GLY A 270 15.27 8.68 19.36
C GLY A 270 16.15 8.11 18.27
N ASN A 271 17.46 8.30 18.38
CA ASN A 271 18.40 7.64 17.47
C ASN A 271 19.76 7.43 18.15
N GLY A 272 20.34 6.23 18.01
CA GLY A 272 21.68 5.90 18.55
C GLY A 272 21.83 6.15 20.05
N GLY A 273 20.78 5.92 20.83
CA GLY A 273 20.78 6.15 22.29
C GLY A 273 20.72 7.63 22.71
N HIS A 274 20.49 8.54 21.77
CA HIS A 274 20.32 9.97 21.98
C HIS A 274 18.86 10.41 21.78
N VAL A 275 18.48 11.49 22.47
CA VAL A 275 17.19 12.16 22.31
C VAL A 275 17.40 13.45 21.53
N PHE A 276 16.60 13.65 20.49
CA PHE A 276 16.58 14.88 19.71
C PHE A 276 15.23 15.56 19.84
N VAL A 277 15.24 16.88 20.00
CA VAL A 277 14.05 17.72 19.85
C VAL A 277 14.24 18.58 18.61
N THR A 278 13.51 18.27 17.54
CA THR A 278 13.56 19.01 16.27
C THR A 278 12.45 20.04 16.21
N GLY A 279 12.69 21.13 15.50
CA GLY A 279 11.74 22.22 15.29
C GLY A 279 12.47 23.56 15.13
N ARG A 280 11.93 24.46 14.31
CA ARG A 280 12.59 25.76 14.00
C ARG A 280 12.90 26.60 15.25
N ASP A 281 12.08 26.45 16.29
CA ASP A 281 12.25 27.15 17.57
C ASP A 281 12.54 26.17 18.73
N ALA A 282 13.08 24.98 18.46
CA ALA A 282 13.29 23.94 19.48
C ALA A 282 14.24 24.37 20.61
N GLU A 283 15.33 25.07 20.28
CA GLU A 283 16.27 25.59 21.28
C GLU A 283 15.59 26.63 22.19
N GLU A 284 14.88 27.59 21.60
CA GLU A 284 14.16 28.63 22.32
C GLU A 284 13.05 28.05 23.20
N ALA A 285 12.31 27.06 22.71
CA ALA A 285 11.23 26.38 23.42
C ALA A 285 11.72 25.65 24.69
N LEU A 286 12.97 25.18 24.71
CA LEU A 286 13.54 24.39 25.80
C LEU A 286 14.64 25.13 26.60
N LYS A 287 14.96 26.39 26.27
CA LYS A 287 16.11 27.14 26.82
C LYS A 287 16.16 27.27 28.34
N HIS A 288 15.03 27.15 29.01
CA HIS A 288 14.91 27.30 30.47
C HIS A 288 15.08 25.97 31.22
N SER A 289 15.30 24.88 30.50
CA SER A 289 15.43 23.53 31.07
C SER A 289 16.86 23.03 31.00
N ALA A 290 17.30 22.41 32.09
CA ALA A 290 18.57 21.70 32.11
C ALA A 290 18.39 20.33 31.44
N LEU A 291 18.86 20.22 30.19
CA LEU A 291 18.77 18.97 29.42
C LEU A 291 19.89 18.00 29.80
N PRO A 292 19.62 16.68 29.85
CA PRO A 292 20.67 15.67 29.97
C PRO A 292 21.66 15.74 28.81
N ARG A 293 22.89 15.24 29.00
CA ARG A 293 23.94 15.25 27.94
C ARG A 293 23.57 14.43 26.71
N SER A 294 22.70 13.44 26.85
CA SER A 294 22.19 12.62 25.75
C SER A 294 21.16 13.34 24.88
N TRP A 295 20.72 14.55 25.28
CA TRP A 295 19.72 15.34 24.55
C TRP A 295 20.34 16.42 23.69
N ARG A 296 19.72 16.70 22.53
CA ARG A 296 20.05 17.86 21.68
C ARG A 296 18.78 18.49 21.11
N THR A 297 18.76 19.81 21.02
CA THR A 297 17.77 20.57 20.25
C THR A 297 18.33 20.92 18.88
N LEU A 298 17.54 20.76 17.82
CA LEU A 298 17.96 21.03 16.44
C LEU A 298 16.96 21.97 15.75
N ASP A 299 17.47 23.10 15.24
CA ASP A 299 16.73 24.04 14.39
C ASP A 299 16.60 23.48 12.96
N VAL A 300 15.65 22.56 12.81
CA VAL A 300 15.29 21.87 11.57
C VAL A 300 13.77 21.67 11.55
N PRO A 301 13.12 21.31 10.43
CA PRO A 301 11.71 20.92 10.44
C PRO A 301 11.42 19.85 11.51
N ALA A 302 10.26 19.92 12.16
CA ALA A 302 9.88 18.94 13.19
C ALA A 302 9.85 17.50 12.64
N SER A 303 9.47 17.34 11.38
CA SER A 303 9.44 16.06 10.65
C SER A 303 10.82 15.51 10.26
N ALA A 304 11.92 16.25 10.50
CA ALA A 304 13.23 15.85 10.01
C ALA A 304 13.73 14.54 10.66
N GLU A 305 14.29 13.64 9.85
CA GLU A 305 14.97 12.43 10.31
C GLU A 305 16.43 12.77 10.67
N VAL A 306 16.90 12.36 11.84
CA VAL A 306 18.16 12.89 12.42
C VAL A 306 19.21 11.80 12.54
N SER A 307 20.49 12.09 12.27
CA SER A 307 21.60 11.15 12.47
C SER A 307 21.84 10.82 13.95
N THR A 308 22.52 9.72 14.26
CA THR A 308 22.79 9.23 15.63
C THR A 308 23.44 10.26 16.57
N THR A 309 24.12 11.27 16.04
CA THR A 309 24.71 12.39 16.81
C THR A 309 24.04 13.74 16.51
N GLY A 310 23.10 13.79 15.56
CA GLY A 310 22.42 15.01 15.12
C GLY A 310 23.28 15.96 14.30
N SER A 311 24.32 15.44 13.64
CA SER A 311 25.19 16.25 12.76
C SER A 311 24.66 16.35 11.33
N LEU A 312 23.66 15.56 10.96
CA LEU A 312 22.91 15.64 9.71
C LEU A 312 21.42 15.43 10.00
N ALA A 313 20.55 16.20 9.34
CA ALA A 313 19.10 16.04 9.44
C ALA A 313 18.48 16.05 8.04
N LEU A 314 17.70 15.02 7.71
CA LEU A 314 16.99 14.88 6.45
C LEU A 314 15.71 15.69 6.52
N THR A 315 15.50 16.57 5.55
CA THR A 315 14.31 17.43 5.45
C THR A 315 13.28 16.90 4.46
N SER A 316 13.69 15.99 3.57
CA SER A 316 12.84 15.31 2.58
C SER A 316 13.52 14.03 2.12
N VAL A 317 12.77 12.95 1.99
CA VAL A 317 13.24 11.67 1.43
C VAL A 317 12.18 11.17 0.47
N GLY A 318 12.55 10.80 -0.75
CA GLY A 318 11.60 10.14 -1.65
C GLY A 318 12.11 9.88 -3.05
N ASN A 319 11.57 8.85 -3.68
CA ASN A 319 11.71 8.52 -5.08
C ASN A 319 10.83 9.36 -6.03
N GLY A 320 9.88 10.15 -5.49
CA GLY A 320 9.01 11.04 -6.26
C GLY A 320 7.91 10.31 -7.04
N THR A 321 7.64 9.05 -6.68
CA THR A 321 6.61 8.19 -7.26
C THR A 321 5.69 7.56 -6.21
N GLU A 322 5.89 7.87 -4.94
CA GLU A 322 5.08 7.38 -3.81
C GLU A 322 3.62 7.82 -3.97
N ALA A 323 3.45 9.07 -4.38
CA ALA A 323 2.17 9.62 -4.74
C ALA A 323 1.74 9.29 -6.17
N ALA A 324 2.56 8.58 -6.95
CA ALA A 324 2.20 8.23 -8.32
C ALA A 324 1.24 7.05 -8.36
N GLY A 325 1.52 6.00 -7.59
CA GLY A 325 0.78 4.74 -7.57
C GLY A 325 0.75 3.99 -8.93
N GLY A 326 0.71 2.67 -8.87
CA GLY A 326 0.88 1.77 -10.01
C GLY A 326 2.35 1.57 -10.40
N ARG A 327 2.66 0.40 -10.98
CA ARG A 327 4.03 0.03 -11.41
C ARG A 327 4.41 0.83 -12.66
N LYS A 328 5.64 1.35 -12.74
CA LYS A 328 6.18 1.84 -14.02
C LYS A 328 6.43 0.63 -14.92
N THR A 329 5.89 0.65 -16.13
CA THR A 329 5.98 -0.45 -17.10
C THR A 329 7.43 -0.83 -17.43
N ALA A 330 7.68 -2.15 -17.45
CA ALA A 330 8.80 -2.88 -18.06
C ALA A 330 10.16 -2.93 -17.35
N SER A 331 10.33 -2.46 -16.12
CA SER A 331 11.57 -2.76 -15.38
C SER A 331 11.33 -2.93 -13.89
N ASP A 332 11.66 -4.12 -13.35
CA ASP A 332 11.77 -4.43 -11.91
C ASP A 332 12.96 -3.72 -11.25
N LEU A 333 13.21 -2.49 -11.67
CA LEU A 333 14.31 -1.68 -11.19
C LEU A 333 13.81 -0.78 -10.07
N ALA A 334 14.54 -0.82 -8.96
CA ALA A 334 14.34 0.09 -7.86
C ALA A 334 14.44 1.55 -8.32
N GLN A 335 13.55 2.39 -7.82
CA GLN A 335 13.46 3.81 -8.17
C GLN A 335 14.57 4.59 -7.46
N PRO A 336 15.23 5.55 -8.15
CA PRO A 336 16.20 6.42 -7.50
C PRO A 336 15.55 7.28 -6.41
N VAL A 337 16.11 7.25 -5.20
CA VAL A 337 15.68 8.02 -4.03
C VAL A 337 16.46 9.34 -3.97
N GLY A 338 15.73 10.46 -3.94
CA GLY A 338 16.26 11.78 -3.61
C GLY A 338 16.22 12.02 -2.10
N ILE A 339 17.26 12.64 -1.56
CA ILE A 339 17.35 12.97 -0.13
C ILE A 339 17.83 14.40 0.00
N ASP A 340 17.02 15.27 0.59
CA ASP A 340 17.44 16.61 0.96
C ASP A 340 17.78 16.65 2.45
N ALA A 341 18.90 17.26 2.79
CA ALA A 341 19.36 17.35 4.16
C ALA A 341 19.99 18.70 4.47
N VAL A 342 20.07 18.98 5.77
CA VAL A 342 20.77 20.12 6.34
C VAL A 342 21.80 19.63 7.35
N LEU A 343 22.88 20.39 7.50
CA LEU A 343 23.90 20.18 8.53
C LEU A 343 23.59 21.13 9.71
N PRO A 344 22.97 20.65 10.82
CA PRO A 344 22.55 21.52 11.91
C PRO A 344 23.71 22.33 12.50
N GLY A 345 23.45 23.60 12.81
CA GLY A 345 24.49 24.55 13.26
C GLY A 345 25.30 25.19 12.12
N SER A 346 24.91 24.97 10.87
CA SER A 346 25.45 25.65 9.69
C SER A 346 24.30 26.12 8.78
N ASP A 347 24.58 27.05 7.87
CA ASP A 347 23.64 27.46 6.81
C ASP A 347 23.69 26.54 5.57
N SER A 348 24.27 25.34 5.69
CA SER A 348 24.51 24.44 4.56
C SER A 348 23.39 23.42 4.37
N SER A 349 22.89 23.30 3.14
CA SER A 349 22.04 22.21 2.68
C SER A 349 22.78 21.33 1.68
N VAL A 350 22.47 20.03 1.69
CA VAL A 350 23.05 19.04 0.79
C VAL A 350 21.95 18.14 0.23
N GLY A 351 22.02 17.85 -1.07
CA GLY A 351 21.09 16.96 -1.74
C GLY A 351 21.81 15.70 -2.21
N PHE A 352 21.20 14.54 -2.00
CA PHE A 352 21.71 13.25 -2.43
C PHE A 352 20.77 12.59 -3.43
N LYS A 353 21.34 11.71 -4.26
CA LYS A 353 20.57 10.79 -5.10
C LYS A 353 21.16 9.40 -5.01
N VAL A 354 20.34 8.45 -4.60
CA VAL A 354 20.71 7.05 -4.36
C VAL A 354 19.90 6.19 -5.30
N VAL A 355 20.52 5.28 -6.04
CA VAL A 355 19.80 4.23 -6.75
C VAL A 355 19.87 3.00 -5.87
N PRO A 356 18.76 2.55 -5.25
CA PRO A 356 18.78 1.33 -4.48
C PRO A 356 19.24 0.17 -5.36
N LYS A 357 20.07 -0.70 -4.80
CA LYS A 357 20.47 -1.92 -5.52
C LYS A 357 19.44 -3.01 -5.25
N ALA A 358 19.14 -3.82 -6.26
CA ALA A 358 18.48 -5.11 -6.04
C ALA A 358 19.31 -5.87 -5.00
N ALA A 359 18.75 -6.08 -3.81
CA ALA A 359 19.52 -6.54 -2.67
C ALA A 359 19.84 -8.03 -2.82
N ALA A 360 21.01 -8.45 -2.36
CA ALA A 360 21.33 -9.86 -2.15
C ALA A 360 20.59 -10.44 -0.94
N GLN A 361 19.90 -9.63 -0.12
CA GLN A 361 19.27 -10.01 1.14
C GLN A 361 17.96 -9.24 1.38
N GLY A 362 16.96 -9.90 1.99
CA GLY A 362 15.68 -9.30 2.40
C GLY A 362 14.48 -9.61 1.51
N ALA A 363 14.69 -10.20 0.34
CA ALA A 363 13.64 -10.69 -0.56
C ALA A 363 13.19 -12.14 -0.25
N GLU A 364 13.89 -12.85 0.65
CA GLU A 364 13.49 -14.19 1.10
C GLU A 364 12.16 -14.15 1.86
N GLN A 365 11.28 -15.12 1.67
CA GLN A 365 9.99 -15.17 2.36
C GLN A 365 10.12 -15.11 3.90
N SER A 366 9.27 -14.29 4.54
CA SER A 366 9.19 -14.20 5.99
C SER A 366 8.71 -15.51 6.63
N PRO A 367 9.27 -15.91 7.80
CA PRO A 367 8.73 -17.01 8.61
C PRO A 367 7.25 -16.82 9.00
N ALA A 368 6.77 -15.56 9.05
CA ALA A 368 5.36 -15.23 9.29
C ALA A 368 4.41 -15.81 8.22
N LEU A 369 4.95 -16.19 7.07
CA LEU A 369 4.23 -16.79 5.96
C LEU A 369 4.39 -18.32 5.89
N SER A 370 5.33 -18.91 6.66
CA SER A 370 5.63 -20.36 6.62
C SER A 370 4.85 -21.18 7.64
N ASP A 371 4.45 -20.58 8.76
CA ASP A 371 3.50 -21.18 9.70
C ASP A 371 2.14 -20.57 9.40
N GLY A 372 1.27 -21.34 8.72
CA GLY A 372 -0.07 -20.92 8.33
C GLY A 372 -0.72 -20.09 9.43
N VAL A 373 -0.81 -18.79 9.20
CA VAL A 373 -1.37 -17.81 10.14
C VAL A 373 -2.67 -18.38 10.67
N HIS A 374 -2.78 -18.45 12.00
CA HIS A 374 -3.92 -18.96 12.73
C HIS A 374 -5.24 -18.52 12.09
N THR A 375 -5.87 -19.44 11.35
CA THR A 375 -7.15 -19.23 10.70
C THR A 375 -8.02 -20.42 11.02
N ASP A 376 -8.93 -20.24 11.97
CA ASP A 376 -10.09 -21.12 12.10
C ASP A 376 -11.03 -20.82 10.92
N SER A 377 -11.08 -21.70 9.90
CA SER A 377 -12.24 -21.72 9.00
C SER A 377 -12.46 -23.05 8.24
N VAL A 378 -13.69 -23.16 7.72
CA VAL A 378 -14.54 -24.35 7.59
C VAL A 378 -14.51 -24.96 6.18
N HIS A 379 -14.76 -26.27 6.12
CA HIS A 379 -15.11 -27.04 4.92
C HIS A 379 -16.17 -26.37 4.03
N MET A 380 -15.76 -25.91 2.83
CA MET A 380 -16.66 -25.73 1.70
C MET A 380 -16.59 -26.96 0.81
N LYS A 381 -17.73 -27.65 0.63
CA LYS A 381 -17.86 -28.68 -0.41
C LYS A 381 -17.98 -27.98 -1.76
N SER A 382 -16.97 -28.16 -2.62
CA SER A 382 -17.08 -27.86 -4.04
C SER A 382 -18.25 -28.63 -4.65
N THR A 383 -19.09 -27.94 -5.42
CA THR A 383 -20.11 -28.52 -6.28
C THR A 383 -19.83 -28.23 -7.77
N ALA A 384 -18.57 -28.07 -8.15
CA ALA A 384 -18.17 -27.80 -9.54
C ALA A 384 -17.60 -29.06 -10.22
N ASP A 385 -17.96 -29.25 -11.50
CA ASP A 385 -17.45 -30.30 -12.39
C ASP A 385 -15.99 -30.06 -12.85
N ASP A 386 -15.38 -28.90 -12.53
CA ASP A 386 -14.01 -28.53 -12.91
C ASP A 386 -13.02 -28.63 -11.73
N ASP A 387 -11.91 -29.34 -11.94
CA ASP A 387 -10.85 -29.55 -10.96
C ASP A 387 -9.97 -28.29 -10.79
N PRO A 388 -9.92 -27.67 -9.59
CA PRO A 388 -9.06 -26.52 -9.34
C PRO A 388 -7.56 -26.81 -9.55
N ALA A 389 -7.11 -28.06 -9.52
CA ALA A 389 -5.72 -28.42 -9.82
C ALA A 389 -5.28 -28.09 -11.25
N THR A 390 -6.23 -28.03 -12.18
CA THR A 390 -5.94 -27.85 -13.62
C THR A 390 -6.72 -26.73 -14.28
N SER A 391 -7.77 -26.22 -13.64
CA SER A 391 -8.52 -25.05 -14.12
C SER A 391 -7.74 -23.77 -13.83
N THR A 392 -7.65 -22.86 -14.81
CA THR A 392 -7.06 -21.53 -14.58
C THR A 392 -7.90 -20.70 -13.62
N THR A 393 -9.21 -20.93 -13.57
CA THR A 393 -10.16 -20.23 -12.68
C THR A 393 -10.14 -20.79 -11.25
N ASP A 394 -10.79 -20.08 -10.32
CA ASP A 394 -11.03 -20.52 -8.94
C ASP A 394 -12.48 -21.03 -8.78
N PRO A 395 -12.77 -22.32 -9.00
CA PRO A 395 -14.12 -22.86 -8.85
C PRO A 395 -14.61 -22.88 -7.39
N ASP A 396 -13.68 -22.94 -6.43
CA ASP A 396 -13.85 -23.01 -4.98
C ASP A 396 -13.95 -21.63 -4.29
N ARG A 397 -13.79 -20.55 -5.05
CA ARG A 397 -13.81 -19.16 -4.53
C ARG A 397 -15.07 -18.80 -3.73
N ALA A 398 -14.87 -17.89 -2.77
CA ALA A 398 -15.94 -17.21 -2.06
C ALA A 398 -16.54 -16.02 -2.85
N CYS A 399 -15.77 -15.41 -3.74
CA CYS A 399 -16.16 -14.20 -4.45
C CYS A 399 -16.94 -14.50 -5.75
N ALA A 400 -17.78 -13.56 -6.18
CA ALA A 400 -18.75 -13.80 -7.25
C ALA A 400 -18.11 -14.04 -8.62
N VAL A 401 -17.19 -13.16 -9.03
CA VAL A 401 -16.49 -13.22 -10.32
C VAL A 401 -15.12 -13.86 -10.13
N THR A 402 -14.80 -14.87 -10.93
CA THR A 402 -13.52 -15.58 -10.82
C THR A 402 -12.35 -14.75 -11.32
N ARG A 403 -11.19 -14.89 -10.67
CA ARG A 403 -9.90 -14.55 -11.29
C ARG A 403 -9.55 -15.58 -12.36
N ASN A 404 -8.62 -15.22 -13.24
CA ASN A 404 -7.94 -16.11 -14.18
C ASN A 404 -8.88 -16.87 -15.15
N ASP A 405 -10.01 -16.27 -15.49
CA ASP A 405 -10.81 -16.66 -16.67
C ASP A 405 -10.34 -15.85 -17.87
N PRO A 406 -9.84 -16.48 -18.95
CA PRO A 406 -9.35 -15.77 -20.14
C PRO A 406 -10.45 -14.99 -20.89
N LYS A 407 -11.74 -15.22 -20.57
CA LYS A 407 -12.87 -14.44 -21.11
C LYS A 407 -13.19 -13.19 -20.27
N LEU A 408 -12.51 -13.01 -19.13
CA LEU A 408 -12.73 -11.93 -18.17
C LEU A 408 -11.42 -11.18 -17.90
N GLN A 409 -11.17 -10.17 -18.74
CA GLN A 409 -10.13 -9.19 -18.49
C GLN A 409 -10.76 -7.82 -18.23
N SER A 410 -10.10 -7.04 -17.40
CA SER A 410 -10.50 -5.70 -17.00
C SER A 410 -9.64 -4.68 -17.71
N LEU A 411 -10.26 -3.69 -18.34
CA LEU A 411 -9.55 -2.62 -19.02
C LEU A 411 -8.99 -1.63 -17.99
N GLN A 412 -7.67 -1.41 -18.00
CA GLN A 412 -7.05 -0.37 -17.18
C GLN A 412 -7.30 1.01 -17.80
N PRO A 413 -8.02 1.92 -17.12
CA PRO A 413 -8.23 3.27 -17.62
C PRO A 413 -6.95 4.10 -17.55
N SER A 414 -6.84 5.09 -18.44
CA SER A 414 -6.00 6.27 -18.21
C SER A 414 -6.59 7.15 -17.11
N THR A 415 -5.79 8.03 -16.51
CA THR A 415 -6.30 8.99 -15.52
C THR A 415 -7.36 9.92 -16.09
N ALA A 416 -7.20 10.36 -17.34
CA ALA A 416 -8.20 11.15 -18.05
C ALA A 416 -9.54 10.40 -18.19
N GLN A 417 -9.50 9.10 -18.46
CA GLN A 417 -10.70 8.26 -18.51
C GLN A 417 -11.35 8.10 -17.13
N ALA A 418 -10.56 7.93 -16.06
CA ALA A 418 -11.08 7.83 -14.69
C ALA A 418 -11.74 9.14 -14.24
N GLU A 419 -11.11 10.28 -14.50
CA GLU A 419 -11.65 11.62 -14.23
C GLU A 419 -12.92 11.89 -15.05
N TRP A 420 -12.90 11.59 -16.34
CA TRP A 420 -14.08 11.70 -17.20
C TRP A 420 -15.25 10.87 -16.68
N ALA A 421 -15.01 9.60 -16.34
CA ALA A 421 -16.08 8.73 -15.85
C ALA A 421 -16.63 9.24 -14.52
N THR A 422 -15.76 9.74 -13.63
CA THR A 422 -16.18 10.28 -12.33
C THR A 422 -16.99 11.57 -12.48
N ASP A 423 -16.51 12.54 -13.27
CA ASP A 423 -17.21 13.79 -13.55
C ASP A 423 -18.59 13.55 -14.15
N LEU A 424 -18.72 12.61 -15.10
CA LEU A 424 -20.02 12.26 -15.67
C LEU A 424 -20.90 11.48 -14.69
N ALA A 425 -20.32 10.60 -13.86
CA ALA A 425 -21.08 9.80 -12.88
C ALA A 425 -21.72 10.68 -11.81
N VAL A 426 -20.98 11.66 -11.25
CA VAL A 426 -21.53 12.59 -10.23
C VAL A 426 -22.62 13.50 -10.81
N GLN A 427 -22.60 13.74 -12.13
CA GLN A 427 -23.65 14.44 -12.84
C GLN A 427 -24.85 13.53 -13.20
N GLY A 428 -24.74 12.21 -12.99
CA GLY A 428 -25.72 11.21 -13.42
C GLY A 428 -25.85 11.14 -14.95
N LYS A 429 -24.73 11.28 -15.66
CA LYS A 429 -24.63 11.38 -17.13
C LYS A 429 -23.64 10.39 -17.74
N LEU A 430 -23.20 9.37 -17.00
CA LEU A 430 -22.30 8.32 -17.50
C LEU A 430 -23.07 7.29 -18.36
N ASP A 431 -23.66 7.78 -19.45
CA ASP A 431 -24.55 7.05 -20.35
C ASP A 431 -23.82 6.49 -21.59
N VAL A 432 -22.49 6.41 -21.54
CA VAL A 432 -21.69 5.80 -22.62
C VAL A 432 -22.21 4.39 -22.90
N ARG A 433 -22.48 4.09 -24.17
CA ARG A 433 -22.98 2.78 -24.56
C ARG A 433 -21.83 1.79 -24.72
N ARG A 434 -21.73 0.83 -23.81
CA ARG A 434 -20.88 -0.35 -23.97
C ARG A 434 -21.59 -1.33 -24.91
N ARG A 435 -20.90 -1.79 -25.96
CA ARG A 435 -21.45 -2.77 -26.90
C ARG A 435 -21.46 -4.16 -26.26
N SER A 436 -22.32 -5.04 -26.77
CA SER A 436 -22.29 -6.45 -26.35
C SER A 436 -20.91 -7.07 -26.60
N GLY A 437 -20.45 -7.82 -25.60
CA GLY A 437 -19.10 -8.37 -25.54
C GLY A 437 -18.03 -7.34 -25.23
N TRP A 438 -18.35 -6.32 -24.42
CA TRP A 438 -17.39 -5.33 -23.93
C TRP A 438 -16.17 -6.03 -23.32
N ASN A 439 -14.97 -5.61 -23.72
CA ASN A 439 -13.68 -6.15 -23.28
C ASN A 439 -13.53 -7.68 -23.37
N GLY A 440 -14.20 -8.31 -24.34
CA GLY A 440 -14.08 -9.75 -24.59
C GLY A 440 -15.06 -10.59 -23.78
N SER A 441 -15.84 -9.96 -22.90
CA SER A 441 -16.86 -10.60 -22.08
C SER A 441 -18.05 -11.15 -22.88
N GLU A 442 -19.00 -11.76 -22.18
CA GLU A 442 -20.29 -12.22 -22.70
C GLU A 442 -21.43 -11.24 -22.37
N LEU A 443 -21.11 -10.05 -21.83
CA LEU A 443 -22.11 -9.07 -21.41
C LEU A 443 -22.99 -8.59 -22.58
N PRO A 444 -24.29 -8.34 -22.33
CA PRO A 444 -25.15 -7.64 -23.30
C PRO A 444 -24.71 -6.17 -23.46
N SER A 445 -25.45 -5.41 -24.26
CA SER A 445 -25.21 -3.97 -24.43
C SER A 445 -25.79 -3.21 -23.23
N TYR A 446 -24.99 -2.35 -22.59
CA TYR A 446 -25.40 -1.62 -21.38
C TYR A 446 -24.79 -0.21 -21.34
N THR A 447 -25.28 0.63 -20.42
CA THR A 447 -24.61 1.87 -20.01
C THR A 447 -24.23 1.75 -18.53
N PRO A 448 -23.07 2.27 -18.09
CA PRO A 448 -22.66 2.21 -16.69
C PRO A 448 -23.74 2.73 -15.73
N GLN A 449 -24.28 3.93 -15.99
CA GLN A 449 -25.35 4.50 -15.16
C GLN A 449 -26.72 3.83 -15.35
N GLY A 450 -26.90 3.05 -16.43
CA GLY A 450 -28.10 2.24 -16.62
C GLY A 450 -28.10 0.99 -15.73
N LEU A 451 -26.92 0.37 -15.53
CA LEU A 451 -26.74 -0.77 -14.62
C LEU A 451 -26.62 -0.32 -13.16
N PHE A 452 -26.02 0.84 -12.91
CA PHE A 452 -25.78 1.41 -11.59
C PHE A 452 -26.35 2.84 -11.53
N PRO A 453 -27.67 3.00 -11.41
CA PRO A 453 -28.32 4.30 -11.43
C PRO A 453 -27.95 5.16 -10.21
N SER A 454 -27.59 6.44 -10.43
CA SER A 454 -27.26 7.36 -9.35
C SER A 454 -28.40 7.48 -8.32
N THR A 455 -28.05 7.39 -7.03
CA THR A 455 -28.97 7.53 -5.92
C THR A 455 -29.09 9.01 -5.51
N PRO A 456 -30.30 9.60 -5.49
CA PRO A 456 -30.49 10.97 -5.03
C PRO A 456 -30.03 11.15 -3.58
N LEU A 457 -29.30 12.24 -3.31
CA LEU A 457 -28.86 12.57 -1.96
C LEU A 457 -29.99 13.17 -1.13
N LYS A 458 -30.09 12.72 0.12
CA LYS A 458 -30.85 13.42 1.15
C LYS A 458 -30.16 14.73 1.47
N GLY A 459 -30.96 15.80 1.55
CA GLY A 459 -30.45 17.19 1.57
C GLY A 459 -30.29 17.84 0.18
N GLY A 460 -30.46 17.09 -0.91
CA GLY A 460 -30.26 17.60 -2.28
C GLY A 460 -28.79 17.61 -2.70
N GLY A 461 -28.48 18.17 -3.87
CA GLY A 461 -27.10 18.24 -4.38
C GLY A 461 -26.57 16.92 -4.96
N ARG A 462 -25.24 16.80 -5.03
CA ARG A 462 -24.51 15.63 -5.55
C ARG A 462 -23.18 15.43 -4.81
N VAL A 463 -22.56 14.27 -4.99
CA VAL A 463 -21.18 14.02 -4.56
C VAL A 463 -20.24 14.91 -5.38
N PRO A 464 -19.34 15.69 -4.76
CA PRO A 464 -18.28 16.38 -5.50
C PRO A 464 -17.35 15.36 -6.18
N ALA A 465 -17.03 15.57 -7.45
CA ALA A 465 -16.12 14.68 -8.20
C ALA A 465 -14.81 14.37 -7.46
N GLN A 466 -14.24 15.39 -6.80
CA GLN A 466 -13.00 15.27 -6.02
C GLN A 466 -13.09 14.29 -4.84
N VAL A 467 -14.25 14.16 -4.20
CA VAL A 467 -14.45 13.19 -3.10
C VAL A 467 -14.34 11.78 -3.67
N MET A 468 -15.02 11.52 -4.79
CA MET A 468 -14.96 10.22 -5.45
C MET A 468 -13.55 9.95 -6.01
N LEU A 469 -12.90 10.92 -6.66
CA LEU A 469 -11.52 10.78 -7.15
C LEU A 469 -10.54 10.49 -6.02
N GLY A 470 -10.70 11.12 -4.86
CA GLY A 470 -9.91 10.82 -3.67
C GLY A 470 -10.14 9.40 -3.14
N VAL A 471 -11.37 8.90 -3.17
CA VAL A 471 -11.69 7.48 -2.88
C VAL A 471 -10.97 6.57 -3.89
N LEU A 472 -11.09 6.80 -5.19
CA LEU A 472 -10.44 5.96 -6.22
C LEU A 472 -8.90 5.95 -6.08
N SER A 473 -8.30 7.07 -5.71
CA SER A 473 -6.86 7.14 -5.43
C SER A 473 -6.49 6.35 -4.18
N GLN A 474 -7.28 6.46 -3.11
CA GLN A 474 -7.00 5.76 -1.86
C GLN A 474 -7.22 4.25 -1.98
N GLU A 475 -8.30 3.83 -2.63
CA GLU A 475 -8.69 2.42 -2.73
C GLU A 475 -7.75 1.61 -3.61
N SER A 476 -7.38 2.14 -4.79
CA SER A 476 -6.65 1.34 -5.77
C SER A 476 -5.59 2.08 -6.58
N ASN A 477 -5.30 3.35 -6.30
CA ASN A 477 -4.44 4.20 -7.15
C ASN A 477 -4.95 4.43 -8.57
N LEU A 478 -6.28 4.48 -8.73
CA LEU A 478 -6.94 4.56 -10.03
C LEU A 478 -6.73 3.30 -10.91
N LEU A 479 -6.39 2.17 -10.30
CA LEU A 479 -6.26 0.88 -10.98
C LEU A 479 -7.62 0.17 -11.05
N GLN A 480 -8.03 -0.26 -12.24
CA GLN A 480 -9.15 -1.18 -12.44
C GLN A 480 -8.64 -2.61 -12.70
N ALA A 481 -7.56 -2.71 -13.47
CA ALA A 481 -6.87 -3.96 -13.72
C ALA A 481 -5.71 -4.13 -12.73
N SER A 482 -5.11 -5.31 -12.67
CA SER A 482 -3.87 -5.58 -11.93
C SER A 482 -2.83 -4.51 -12.23
N SER A 483 -1.95 -4.26 -11.24
CA SER A 483 -0.82 -3.33 -11.34
C SER A 483 0.13 -3.60 -12.51
N ARG A 484 0.03 -4.81 -13.10
CA ARG A 484 0.78 -5.27 -14.28
C ARG A 484 0.30 -4.68 -15.60
N ALA A 485 -0.95 -4.24 -15.70
CA ALA A 485 -1.48 -3.64 -16.91
C ALA A 485 -1.22 -2.12 -16.95
N ALA A 486 -0.70 -1.65 -18.08
CA ALA A 486 -0.65 -0.22 -18.36
C ALA A 486 -2.02 0.33 -18.77
N ALA A 487 -2.17 1.65 -18.75
CA ALA A 487 -3.38 2.29 -19.28
C ALA A 487 -3.63 1.89 -20.75
N GLY A 488 -4.84 1.40 -21.03
CA GLY A 488 -5.23 0.89 -22.34
C GLY A 488 -4.99 -0.61 -22.55
N GLU A 489 -4.33 -1.29 -21.63
CA GLU A 489 -4.23 -2.74 -21.59
C GLU A 489 -5.34 -3.37 -20.76
N SER A 490 -5.50 -4.67 -20.89
CA SER A 490 -6.41 -5.45 -20.06
C SER A 490 -5.66 -6.53 -19.29
N SER A 491 -6.11 -6.86 -18.09
CA SER A 491 -5.52 -7.92 -17.27
C SER A 491 -6.59 -8.48 -16.32
N ASN A 492 -6.21 -9.28 -15.33
CA ASN A 492 -7.05 -9.52 -14.16
C ASN A 492 -7.54 -8.18 -13.57
N PHE A 493 -8.70 -8.18 -12.92
CA PHE A 493 -9.11 -7.02 -12.12
C PHE A 493 -8.16 -6.84 -10.92
N ILE A 494 -7.97 -5.59 -10.48
CA ILE A 494 -7.35 -5.34 -9.18
C ILE A 494 -8.29 -5.84 -8.08
N GLN A 495 -7.74 -6.55 -7.10
CA GLN A 495 -8.52 -7.24 -6.07
C GLN A 495 -8.11 -6.81 -4.67
N GLY A 496 -9.10 -6.73 -3.77
CA GLY A 496 -8.92 -6.54 -2.33
C GLY A 496 -9.39 -7.78 -1.58
N GLY A 497 -8.49 -8.44 -0.86
CA GLY A 497 -8.82 -9.57 0.02
C GLY A 497 -9.49 -10.77 -0.66
N TYR A 498 -9.34 -10.98 -1.97
CA TYR A 498 -10.06 -12.03 -2.72
C TYR A 498 -9.80 -13.44 -2.18
N TYR A 499 -8.57 -13.73 -1.71
CA TYR A 499 -8.18 -15.02 -1.15
C TYR A 499 -8.25 -15.06 0.39
N GLY A 500 -8.65 -13.96 1.07
CA GLY A 500 -8.71 -13.86 2.53
C GLY A 500 -7.39 -14.16 3.25
N ASN A 501 -6.28 -13.97 2.55
CA ASN A 501 -4.96 -14.48 2.90
C ASN A 501 -4.11 -13.52 3.76
N ALA A 502 -4.68 -12.39 4.20
CA ALA A 502 -3.98 -11.35 4.95
C ALA A 502 -2.63 -10.94 4.32
N GLY A 503 -2.54 -10.95 2.98
CA GLY A 503 -1.33 -10.62 2.22
C GLY A 503 -0.37 -11.79 1.95
N SER A 504 -0.62 -12.99 2.47
CA SER A 504 0.22 -14.18 2.24
C SER A 504 -0.04 -14.85 0.90
N VAL A 505 0.99 -15.04 0.05
CA VAL A 505 0.84 -15.79 -1.21
C VAL A 505 0.88 -17.31 -1.07
N HIS A 506 0.98 -17.82 0.16
CA HIS A 506 1.02 -19.25 0.47
C HIS A 506 -0.27 -19.74 1.13
N THR A 507 -1.20 -18.83 1.47
CA THR A 507 -2.43 -19.17 2.18
C THR A 507 -3.67 -18.75 1.40
N VAL A 508 -4.72 -19.55 1.53
CA VAL A 508 -6.04 -19.23 1.00
C VAL A 508 -7.04 -19.47 2.11
N ASN A 509 -7.76 -18.43 2.51
CA ASN A 509 -8.82 -18.50 3.49
C ASN A 509 -10.09 -17.87 2.91
N TRP A 510 -10.87 -18.70 2.21
CA TRP A 510 -12.12 -18.29 1.58
C TRP A 510 -13.15 -17.70 2.55
N ALA A 511 -13.12 -18.06 3.83
CA ALA A 511 -14.04 -17.50 4.83
C ALA A 511 -13.69 -16.07 5.26
N ALA A 512 -12.44 -15.66 5.08
CA ALA A 512 -11.97 -14.30 5.35
C ALA A 512 -11.88 -13.45 4.06
N ALA A 513 -12.43 -13.93 2.95
CA ALA A 513 -12.39 -13.20 1.70
C ALA A 513 -13.29 -11.95 1.76
N ASP A 514 -12.71 -10.78 1.47
CA ASP A 514 -13.41 -9.50 1.44
C ASP A 514 -14.11 -9.24 0.10
N CYS A 515 -13.54 -9.80 -0.97
CA CYS A 515 -14.10 -9.72 -2.32
C CYS A 515 -14.21 -8.27 -2.85
N GLY A 516 -13.18 -7.45 -2.67
CA GLY A 516 -13.08 -6.11 -3.27
C GLY A 516 -12.68 -6.17 -4.75
N TYR A 517 -13.41 -5.46 -5.60
CA TYR A 517 -13.19 -5.44 -7.06
C TYR A 517 -12.96 -4.03 -7.61
N GLY A 518 -11.90 -3.87 -8.41
CA GLY A 518 -11.74 -2.75 -9.32
C GLY A 518 -11.38 -1.42 -8.66
N ILE A 519 -11.58 -0.33 -9.42
CA ILE A 519 -11.06 1.00 -9.11
C ILE A 519 -11.64 1.67 -7.87
N ALA A 520 -12.86 1.32 -7.49
CA ALA A 520 -13.51 1.78 -6.27
C ALA A 520 -13.49 0.72 -5.14
N GLN A 521 -12.81 -0.42 -5.35
CA GLN A 521 -12.78 -1.57 -4.44
C GLN A 521 -14.19 -1.96 -3.95
N VAL A 522 -15.10 -2.24 -4.88
CA VAL A 522 -16.49 -2.60 -4.55
C VAL A 522 -16.53 -4.00 -3.92
N THR A 523 -16.90 -4.08 -2.64
CA THR A 523 -17.02 -5.33 -1.87
C THR A 523 -18.49 -5.77 -1.68
N SER A 524 -19.37 -4.82 -1.37
CA SER A 524 -20.80 -5.07 -1.17
C SER A 524 -21.43 -5.64 -2.45
N GLY A 525 -22.16 -6.76 -2.35
CA GLY A 525 -22.73 -7.41 -3.53
C GLY A 525 -21.79 -8.35 -4.28
N MET A 526 -20.54 -8.50 -3.85
CA MET A 526 -19.51 -9.24 -4.61
C MET A 526 -19.10 -10.59 -4.01
N ALA A 527 -19.67 -10.99 -2.88
CA ALA A 527 -19.60 -12.39 -2.44
C ALA A 527 -20.52 -13.26 -3.31
N LYS A 528 -20.13 -14.52 -3.56
CA LYS A 528 -20.89 -15.48 -4.39
C LYS A 528 -22.30 -15.76 -3.85
N ALA A 529 -22.49 -15.65 -2.54
CA ALA A 529 -23.78 -15.83 -1.88
C ALA A 529 -24.64 -14.55 -1.84
N ASP A 530 -24.08 -13.40 -2.24
CA ASP A 530 -24.80 -12.11 -2.22
C ASP A 530 -25.74 -12.00 -3.42
N THR A 531 -26.87 -11.34 -3.20
CA THR A 531 -27.92 -11.10 -4.22
C THR A 531 -28.18 -9.62 -4.47
N THR A 532 -27.36 -8.73 -3.88
CA THR A 532 -27.46 -7.27 -4.05
C THR A 532 -27.26 -6.87 -5.51
N TYR A 533 -26.31 -7.53 -6.19
CA TYR A 533 -26.08 -7.38 -7.62
C TYR A 533 -26.44 -8.64 -8.39
N THR A 534 -26.95 -8.46 -9.60
CA THR A 534 -27.09 -9.53 -10.59
C THR A 534 -25.72 -9.98 -11.10
N ALA A 535 -25.63 -11.20 -11.64
CA ALA A 535 -24.39 -11.70 -12.26
C ALA A 535 -23.87 -10.76 -13.38
N GLU A 536 -24.78 -10.14 -14.13
CA GLU A 536 -24.43 -9.14 -15.16
C GLU A 536 -23.77 -7.91 -14.54
N GLN A 537 -24.32 -7.38 -13.44
CA GLN A 537 -23.73 -6.24 -12.73
C GLN A 537 -22.37 -6.59 -12.12
N GLN A 538 -22.26 -7.74 -11.44
CA GLN A 538 -21.00 -8.21 -10.86
C GLN A 538 -19.90 -8.33 -11.93
N GLN A 539 -20.23 -8.89 -13.10
CA GLN A 539 -19.29 -8.99 -14.20
C GLN A 539 -18.97 -7.61 -14.82
N ALA A 540 -19.97 -6.75 -15.04
CA ALA A 540 -19.77 -5.42 -15.62
C ALA A 540 -18.85 -4.53 -14.77
N LEU A 541 -19.06 -4.46 -13.45
CA LEU A 541 -18.20 -3.68 -12.56
C LEU A 541 -16.79 -4.28 -12.40
N THR A 542 -16.63 -5.58 -12.73
CA THR A 542 -15.32 -6.22 -12.76
C THR A 542 -14.53 -5.81 -14.01
N VAL A 543 -15.15 -5.84 -15.20
CA VAL A 543 -14.41 -5.63 -16.47
C VAL A 543 -14.39 -4.18 -16.98
N ASP A 544 -15.27 -3.31 -16.49
CA ASP A 544 -15.45 -1.92 -16.94
C ASP A 544 -15.27 -0.93 -15.79
N TYR A 545 -14.18 -0.16 -15.85
CA TYR A 545 -13.86 0.88 -14.87
C TYR A 545 -15.01 1.90 -14.69
N ALA A 546 -15.75 2.22 -15.76
CA ALA A 546 -16.84 3.19 -15.70
C ALA A 546 -18.05 2.62 -14.92
N ALA A 547 -18.33 1.33 -15.07
CA ALA A 547 -19.35 0.63 -14.29
C ALA A 547 -18.94 0.51 -12.82
N ASN A 548 -17.67 0.23 -12.55
CA ASN A 548 -17.12 0.17 -11.21
C ASN A 548 -17.22 1.53 -10.48
N ILE A 549 -16.83 2.63 -11.13
CA ILE A 549 -16.96 3.99 -10.58
C ILE A 549 -18.44 4.32 -10.27
N ALA A 550 -19.37 3.96 -11.16
CA ALA A 550 -20.79 4.18 -10.93
C ALA A 550 -21.32 3.38 -9.71
N ALA A 551 -20.88 2.13 -9.54
CA ALA A 551 -21.22 1.31 -8.37
C ALA A 551 -20.61 1.86 -7.07
N GLY A 552 -19.33 2.25 -7.09
CA GLY A 552 -18.67 2.88 -5.94
C GLY A 552 -19.34 4.20 -5.54
N LEU A 553 -19.77 5.00 -6.53
CA LEU A 553 -20.52 6.23 -6.29
C LEU A 553 -21.86 5.95 -5.60
N GLN A 554 -22.61 4.91 -6.02
CA GLN A 554 -23.84 4.50 -5.34
C GLN A 554 -23.58 4.15 -3.87
N ILE A 555 -22.51 3.41 -3.58
CA ILE A 555 -22.14 3.06 -2.20
C ILE A 555 -21.90 4.32 -1.38
N LEU A 556 -21.14 5.28 -1.90
CA LEU A 556 -20.87 6.55 -1.21
C LEU A 556 -22.14 7.38 -0.98
N GLN A 557 -23.04 7.44 -1.97
CA GLN A 557 -24.36 8.07 -1.85
C GLN A 557 -25.22 7.38 -0.79
N ASP A 558 -25.19 6.05 -0.73
CA ASP A 558 -25.91 5.26 0.26
C ASP A 558 -25.36 5.49 1.67
N LYS A 559 -24.02 5.58 1.84
CA LYS A 559 -23.42 5.94 3.13
C LYS A 559 -23.84 7.34 3.58
N TRP A 560 -23.78 8.33 2.68
CA TRP A 560 -24.30 9.67 2.96
C TRP A 560 -25.75 9.64 3.43
N ASN A 561 -26.62 8.95 2.69
CA ASN A 561 -28.05 8.86 3.00
C ASN A 561 -28.32 8.14 4.33
N GLN A 562 -27.59 7.07 4.63
CA GLN A 562 -27.68 6.34 5.91
C GLN A 562 -27.32 7.22 7.11
N LEU A 563 -26.29 8.06 6.96
CA LEU A 563 -25.84 9.02 7.98
C LEU A 563 -26.82 10.19 8.12
N TYR A 564 -27.29 10.73 6.99
CA TYR A 564 -28.27 11.82 6.94
C TYR A 564 -29.56 11.45 7.69
N ASP A 565 -30.08 10.24 7.47
CA ASP A 565 -31.28 9.74 8.16
C ASP A 565 -31.16 9.67 9.68
N ARG A 566 -29.92 9.62 10.17
CA ARG A 566 -29.59 9.56 11.60
C ARG A 566 -29.16 10.91 12.15
N GLY A 567 -29.22 11.97 11.34
CA GLY A 567 -28.77 13.30 11.72
C GLY A 567 -27.25 13.39 11.93
N LEU A 568 -26.47 12.45 11.39
CA LEU A 568 -25.01 12.44 11.47
C LEU A 568 -24.44 13.36 10.38
N LEU A 569 -24.55 14.66 10.62
CA LEU A 569 -24.17 15.72 9.67
C LEU A 569 -22.89 16.42 10.12
N VAL A 570 -22.07 16.80 9.14
CA VAL A 570 -20.86 17.61 9.32
C VAL A 570 -21.09 19.01 8.80
N ASN A 571 -20.71 20.04 9.57
CA ASN A 571 -20.82 21.48 9.24
C ASN A 571 -22.13 21.88 8.54
N GLY A 572 -23.26 21.34 9.01
CA GLY A 572 -24.59 21.62 8.48
C GLY A 572 -25.06 20.71 7.33
N GLY A 573 -24.20 19.87 6.77
CA GLY A 573 -24.57 18.79 5.85
C GLY A 573 -24.94 19.25 4.44
N ASP A 574 -24.38 20.36 3.95
CA ASP A 574 -24.50 20.74 2.53
C ASP A 574 -23.48 19.94 1.70
N PRO A 575 -23.93 19.04 0.80
CA PRO A 575 -23.04 18.12 0.09
C PRO A 575 -22.11 18.79 -0.93
N LYS A 576 -22.30 20.09 -1.24
CA LYS A 576 -21.39 20.80 -2.14
C LYS A 576 -19.99 21.02 -1.54
N TYR A 577 -19.87 20.94 -0.21
CA TYR A 577 -18.61 21.13 0.51
C TYR A 577 -17.92 19.80 0.78
N LEU A 578 -16.64 19.70 0.43
CA LEU A 578 -15.86 18.46 0.51
C LEU A 578 -15.76 17.91 1.94
N GLU A 579 -15.56 18.78 2.93
CA GLU A 579 -15.42 18.42 4.35
C GLU A 579 -16.68 17.77 4.91
N ASN A 580 -17.85 18.11 4.36
CA ASN A 580 -19.12 17.54 4.82
C ASN A 580 -19.23 16.04 4.54
N TRP A 581 -18.37 15.49 3.67
CA TRP A 581 -18.30 14.07 3.36
C TRP A 581 -17.49 13.24 4.36
N TRP A 582 -16.85 13.86 5.36
CA TRP A 582 -15.96 13.18 6.30
C TRP A 582 -16.54 11.88 6.91
N LEU A 583 -17.77 11.95 7.43
CA LEU A 583 -18.42 10.78 8.04
C LEU A 583 -18.81 9.73 6.99
N ALA A 584 -19.17 10.15 5.77
CA ALA A 584 -19.50 9.23 4.68
C ALA A 584 -18.26 8.49 4.18
N LEU A 585 -17.09 9.14 4.14
CA LEU A 585 -15.80 8.53 3.84
C LEU A 585 -15.38 7.52 4.91
N TRP A 586 -15.57 7.87 6.18
CA TRP A 586 -15.36 6.94 7.31
C TRP A 586 -16.24 5.69 7.17
N ALA A 587 -17.51 5.87 6.82
CA ALA A 587 -18.48 4.80 6.61
C ALA A 587 -18.25 4.00 5.31
N TYR A 588 -17.65 4.61 4.30
CA TYR A 588 -17.26 3.93 3.06
C TYR A 588 -16.21 2.86 3.38
N ASN A 589 -15.20 3.25 4.16
CA ASN A 589 -14.09 2.39 4.53
C ASN A 589 -14.44 1.32 5.57
N SER A 590 -15.07 1.71 6.69
CA SER A 590 -15.24 0.83 7.85
C SER A 590 -16.70 0.51 8.20
N GLY A 591 -17.64 1.01 7.38
CA GLY A 591 -19.08 0.82 7.61
C GLY A 591 -19.66 1.70 8.72
N LEU A 592 -20.98 1.57 8.90
CA LEU A 592 -21.74 2.18 10.00
C LEU A 592 -22.30 1.05 10.87
N ASN A 593 -21.84 0.95 12.11
CA ASN A 593 -22.30 -0.07 13.03
C ASN A 593 -23.64 0.36 13.64
N LEU A 594 -24.69 -0.43 13.44
CA LEU A 594 -26.02 -0.12 13.98
C LEU A 594 -26.17 -0.72 15.39
N PRO A 595 -26.99 -0.09 16.27
CA PRO A 595 -27.28 -0.65 17.58
C PRO A 595 -27.83 -2.08 17.46
N SER A 596 -27.46 -2.93 18.42
CA SER A 596 -28.02 -4.28 18.49
C SER A 596 -29.55 -4.22 18.66
N SER A 597 -30.28 -5.07 17.93
CA SER A 597 -31.74 -5.19 18.07
C SER A 597 -32.17 -5.68 19.47
N THR A 598 -31.26 -6.32 20.21
CA THR A 598 -31.52 -6.83 21.57
C THR A 598 -30.92 -5.95 22.66
N ASP A 599 -30.10 -4.96 22.31
CA ASP A 599 -29.48 -4.03 23.24
C ASP A 599 -29.32 -2.64 22.60
N ALA A 600 -30.32 -1.78 22.81
CA ALA A 600 -30.31 -0.41 22.33
C ALA A 600 -29.26 0.48 23.03
N SER A 601 -28.64 0.01 24.12
CA SER A 601 -27.56 0.71 24.83
C SER A 601 -26.17 0.29 24.37
N ALA A 602 -26.07 -0.72 23.49
CA ALA A 602 -24.81 -1.11 22.89
C ALA A 602 -24.21 0.05 22.06
N PRO A 603 -22.87 0.20 22.05
CA PRO A 603 -22.20 1.16 21.18
C PRO A 603 -22.61 0.99 19.73
N TRP A 604 -22.74 2.11 19.03
CA TRP A 604 -23.09 2.16 17.63
C TRP A 604 -22.41 3.37 16.98
N GLY A 605 -22.35 3.40 15.65
CA GLY A 605 -21.75 4.49 14.90
C GLY A 605 -20.52 4.08 14.10
N LEU A 606 -19.66 5.07 13.87
CA LEU A 606 -18.47 4.94 13.04
C LEU A 606 -17.28 4.46 13.87
N GLY A 607 -16.61 3.41 13.38
CA GLY A 607 -15.64 2.62 14.15
C GLY A 607 -14.41 3.40 14.64
N TRP A 608 -13.86 3.02 15.80
CA TRP A 608 -12.71 3.70 16.45
C TRP A 608 -11.43 3.74 15.60
N PHE A 609 -11.24 2.79 14.68
CA PHE A 609 -10.07 2.73 13.82
C PHE A 609 -9.83 4.04 13.06
N ASN A 610 -10.83 4.61 12.39
CA ASN A 610 -10.68 5.87 11.64
C ASN A 610 -10.94 7.13 12.48
N ASN A 611 -10.97 7.03 13.82
CA ASN A 611 -11.09 8.22 14.66
C ASN A 611 -9.74 8.95 14.73
N PRO A 612 -9.66 10.25 14.37
CA PRO A 612 -8.41 11.00 14.43
C PRO A 612 -7.75 11.07 15.81
N ALA A 613 -8.53 10.88 16.89
CA ALA A 613 -8.07 10.82 18.27
C ALA A 613 -7.54 9.44 18.69
N ASN A 614 -7.59 8.44 17.81
CA ASN A 614 -7.03 7.12 18.06
C ASN A 614 -5.50 7.23 18.12
N GLY A 615 -4.90 6.72 19.20
CA GLY A 615 -3.46 6.77 19.43
C GLY A 615 -2.61 5.97 18.43
N LEU A 616 -3.23 5.27 17.46
CA LEU A 616 -2.55 4.69 16.30
C LEU A 616 -1.97 5.76 15.37
N TYR A 617 -2.50 6.99 15.41
CA TYR A 617 -2.06 8.11 14.58
C TYR A 617 -1.40 9.19 15.46
N PRO A 618 -0.34 9.85 14.97
CA PRO A 618 0.32 10.91 15.72
C PRO A 618 -0.62 12.12 15.86
N ALA A 619 -0.74 12.66 17.07
CA ALA A 619 -1.68 13.75 17.39
C ALA A 619 -1.32 15.09 16.72
N ASP A 620 -0.10 15.22 16.20
CA ASP A 620 0.47 16.44 15.66
C ASP A 620 0.67 16.43 14.14
N ARG A 621 0.09 15.46 13.44
CA ARG A 621 0.11 15.40 11.97
C ARG A 621 -0.59 16.60 11.34
N THR A 622 -0.04 17.06 10.22
CA THR A 622 -0.66 18.05 9.34
C THR A 622 -1.67 17.38 8.41
N MET A 623 -2.40 18.14 7.60
CA MET A 623 -3.26 17.55 6.56
C MET A 623 -2.41 16.74 5.57
N PHE A 624 -2.87 15.54 5.19
CA PHE A 624 -2.17 14.66 4.25
C PHE A 624 -1.84 15.39 2.93
N LEU A 625 -0.58 15.31 2.50
CA LEU A 625 0.02 15.95 1.32
C LEU A 625 0.19 17.48 1.40
N SER A 626 -0.22 18.11 2.51
CA SER A 626 -0.07 19.56 2.68
C SER A 626 1.37 20.00 2.90
N SER A 627 2.22 19.09 3.39
CA SER A 627 3.65 19.31 3.59
C SER A 627 4.50 18.82 2.42
N GLY A 628 3.91 18.08 1.46
CA GLY A 628 4.58 17.53 0.29
C GLY A 628 4.11 16.11 -0.02
N TYR A 629 4.55 15.56 -1.16
CA TYR A 629 4.18 14.20 -1.57
C TYR A 629 4.91 13.09 -0.81
N ASP A 630 5.93 13.42 -0.02
CA ASP A 630 6.62 12.49 0.90
C ASP A 630 5.64 11.88 1.93
N ASP A 631 4.53 12.56 2.26
CA ASP A 631 3.50 11.96 3.12
C ASP A 631 3.00 10.61 2.54
N ALA A 632 3.02 10.42 1.21
CA ALA A 632 2.64 9.17 0.56
C ALA A 632 3.64 8.01 0.78
N ARG A 633 4.84 8.28 1.31
CA ARG A 633 5.80 7.28 1.82
C ARG A 633 5.32 6.66 3.13
N THR A 634 4.60 7.41 3.95
CA THR A 634 4.08 6.99 5.27
C THR A 634 2.57 7.26 5.42
N PRO A 635 1.72 6.73 4.51
CA PRO A 635 0.29 7.01 4.54
C PRO A 635 -0.42 6.43 5.77
N ASN A 636 0.26 5.54 6.52
CA ASN A 636 -0.21 4.97 7.78
C ASN A 636 -0.32 6.01 8.92
N LEU A 637 0.23 7.22 8.77
CA LEU A 637 0.08 8.28 9.78
C LEU A 637 -1.29 8.96 9.77
N TRP A 638 -2.11 8.76 8.73
CA TRP A 638 -3.42 9.41 8.56
C TRP A 638 -4.57 8.41 8.51
N THR A 639 -5.73 8.82 9.01
CA THR A 639 -6.99 8.08 8.86
C THR A 639 -7.46 8.07 7.41
N TYR A 640 -8.39 7.16 7.08
CA TYR A 640 -8.93 7.10 5.72
C TYR A 640 -9.56 8.43 5.24
N PRO A 641 -10.43 9.13 6.01
CA PRO A 641 -10.98 10.42 5.57
C PRO A 641 -9.93 11.50 5.32
N GLU A 642 -8.90 11.58 6.18
CA GLU A 642 -7.78 12.51 6.03
C GLU A 642 -7.06 12.31 4.69
N ARG A 643 -6.78 11.05 4.33
CA ARG A 643 -6.10 10.73 3.06
C ARG A 643 -6.95 11.05 1.84
N VAL A 644 -8.23 10.71 1.87
CA VAL A 644 -9.14 11.01 0.75
C VAL A 644 -9.27 12.51 0.51
N LEU A 645 -9.39 13.33 1.56
CA LEU A 645 -9.43 14.79 1.42
C LEU A 645 -8.07 15.37 1.02
N GLY A 646 -6.95 14.78 1.45
CA GLY A 646 -5.63 15.09 0.92
C GLY A 646 -5.54 14.87 -0.60
N TRP A 647 -5.98 13.71 -1.10
CA TRP A 647 -6.04 13.46 -2.54
C TRP A 647 -6.99 14.42 -3.27
N ALA A 648 -8.12 14.78 -2.68
CA ALA A 648 -9.04 15.77 -3.24
C ALA A 648 -8.40 17.16 -3.39
N ALA A 649 -7.48 17.53 -2.49
CA ALA A 649 -6.81 18.83 -2.47
C ALA A 649 -5.54 18.88 -3.34
N TYR A 650 -4.79 17.79 -3.43
CA TYR A 650 -3.46 17.78 -4.05
C TYR A 650 -3.37 16.91 -5.31
N SER A 651 -4.32 15.99 -5.50
CA SER A 651 -4.34 14.92 -6.53
C SER A 651 -3.22 13.90 -6.37
N GLN A 652 -3.47 12.68 -6.87
CA GLN A 652 -2.41 11.72 -7.10
C GLN A 652 -1.46 12.25 -8.19
N GLN A 653 -0.17 11.95 -8.11
CA GLN A 653 0.74 12.20 -9.23
C GLN A 653 0.66 11.05 -10.24
N LYS A 654 1.11 11.26 -11.47
CA LYS A 654 1.43 10.19 -12.43
C LYS A 654 2.60 10.65 -13.27
N THR A 655 3.31 9.71 -13.87
CA THR A 655 4.30 10.01 -14.90
C THR A 655 3.60 10.20 -16.24
N ASP A 656 3.79 11.35 -16.88
CA ASP A 656 3.42 11.54 -18.28
C ASP A 656 4.30 10.63 -19.15
N PRO A 657 3.73 9.65 -19.87
CA PRO A 657 4.52 8.70 -20.65
C PRO A 657 5.25 9.36 -21.83
N ALA A 658 4.83 10.53 -22.31
CA ALA A 658 5.47 11.24 -23.42
C ALA A 658 6.65 12.11 -22.98
N THR A 659 6.55 12.72 -21.79
CA THR A 659 7.56 13.68 -21.30
C THR A 659 8.40 13.15 -20.14
N GLY A 660 7.94 12.09 -19.46
CA GLY A 660 8.53 11.58 -18.22
C GLY A 660 8.29 12.47 -16.99
N ALA A 661 7.55 13.57 -17.13
CA ALA A 661 7.30 14.51 -16.04
C ALA A 661 6.23 14.00 -15.07
N ALA A 662 6.35 14.37 -13.79
CA ALA A 662 5.28 14.19 -12.82
C ALA A 662 4.14 15.18 -13.11
N VAL A 663 2.93 14.67 -13.32
CA VAL A 663 1.71 15.45 -13.57
C VAL A 663 0.62 15.03 -12.60
N ARG A 664 -0.35 15.90 -12.34
CA ARG A 664 -1.55 15.53 -11.56
C ARG A 664 -2.39 14.53 -12.34
N ALA A 665 -2.92 13.53 -11.63
CA ALA A 665 -3.83 12.54 -12.19
C ALA A 665 -5.18 13.16 -12.58
N PHE A 666 -5.68 14.12 -11.79
CA PHE A 666 -6.98 14.75 -11.97
C PHE A 666 -7.03 16.18 -11.42
N THR A 667 -8.13 16.87 -11.70
CA THR A 667 -8.42 18.23 -11.25
C THR A 667 -8.82 18.25 -9.77
N VAL A 668 -8.10 19.05 -8.98
CA VAL A 668 -8.33 19.17 -7.52
C VAL A 668 -9.47 20.12 -7.20
N GLY A 669 -9.96 20.07 -5.96
CA GLY A 669 -11.00 20.98 -5.48
C GLY A 669 -10.47 22.40 -5.26
N GLU A 670 -11.39 23.33 -5.02
CA GLU A 670 -11.05 24.72 -4.73
C GLU A 670 -11.41 25.07 -3.29
N TRP A 671 -10.45 25.60 -2.52
CA TRP A 671 -10.62 26.06 -1.14
C TRP A 671 -10.37 27.57 -1.05
N PRO A 672 -11.29 28.36 -0.48
CA PRO A 672 -11.12 29.81 -0.38
C PRO A 672 -9.90 30.24 0.46
N SER A 673 -9.53 29.44 1.46
CA SER A 673 -8.45 29.75 2.42
C SER A 673 -7.30 28.72 2.38
N GLY A 674 -7.27 27.86 1.36
CA GLY A 674 -6.39 26.68 1.29
C GLY A 674 -6.93 25.48 2.08
N ALA A 675 -6.65 24.27 1.59
CA ALA A 675 -7.23 23.04 2.13
C ALA A 675 -6.97 22.78 3.62
N PRO A 676 -5.75 23.01 4.16
CA PRO A 676 -5.47 22.76 5.58
C PRO A 676 -6.30 23.60 6.55
N ALA A 677 -6.86 24.73 6.11
CA ALA A 677 -7.71 25.58 6.96
C ALA A 677 -9.09 24.94 7.27
N ALA A 678 -9.50 23.93 6.51
CA ALA A 678 -10.78 23.24 6.67
C ALA A 678 -10.65 21.88 7.39
N GLU A 679 -9.43 21.44 7.69
CA GLU A 679 -9.14 20.19 8.39
C GLU A 679 -9.66 20.24 9.85
N PRO A 680 -10.35 19.19 10.34
CA PRO A 680 -10.76 19.12 11.74
C PRO A 680 -9.55 19.00 12.67
N ALA A 681 -9.68 19.51 13.90
CA ALA A 681 -8.70 19.24 14.96
C ALA A 681 -8.72 17.75 15.35
N HIS A 682 -7.60 17.22 15.84
CA HIS A 682 -7.44 15.79 16.15
C HIS A 682 -8.51 15.23 17.12
N ASP A 683 -9.05 16.07 18.00
CA ASP A 683 -10.00 15.72 19.05
C ASP A 683 -11.47 16.00 18.67
N THR A 684 -11.74 16.46 17.45
CA THR A 684 -13.09 16.84 16.96
C THR A 684 -14.14 15.74 17.20
N PHE A 685 -13.74 14.48 17.04
CA PHE A 685 -14.58 13.28 17.17
C PHE A 685 -14.36 12.51 18.48
N CYS A 686 -13.85 13.19 19.52
CA CYS A 686 -13.64 12.60 20.83
C CYS A 686 -14.39 13.40 21.91
N LYS A 687 -15.55 12.90 22.34
CA LYS A 687 -16.41 13.60 23.30
C LYS A 687 -16.97 12.65 24.36
N PRO A 688 -16.78 12.92 25.67
CA PRO A 688 -17.11 11.93 26.69
C PRO A 688 -18.60 11.58 26.74
N THR A 689 -19.45 12.57 26.49
CA THR A 689 -20.91 12.43 26.53
C THR A 689 -21.51 11.93 25.21
N ALA A 690 -20.70 11.77 24.17
CA ALA A 690 -21.16 11.46 22.83
C ALA A 690 -20.68 10.11 22.33
N ASN A 691 -19.48 9.67 22.68
CA ASN A 691 -18.93 8.38 22.27
C ASN A 691 -17.98 7.78 23.32
N ASP A 692 -18.13 8.16 24.59
CA ASP A 692 -17.26 7.71 25.69
C ASP A 692 -15.76 7.93 25.38
N CYS A 693 -15.43 9.01 24.66
CA CYS A 693 -14.05 9.36 24.33
C CYS A 693 -13.64 10.64 25.07
N ASP A 694 -12.52 10.61 25.79
CA ASP A 694 -11.97 11.73 26.53
C ASP A 694 -10.43 11.74 26.42
N ILE A 695 -9.87 12.62 25.58
CA ILE A 695 -8.41 12.78 25.45
C ILE A 695 -7.74 13.26 26.73
N THR A 696 -8.49 13.78 27.71
CA THR A 696 -7.95 14.44 28.93
C THR A 696 -7.99 13.58 30.19
N LYS A 697 -8.56 12.36 30.16
CA LYS A 697 -8.80 11.57 31.38
C LYS A 697 -7.84 10.37 31.58
N PRO A 698 -7.26 10.24 32.80
CA PRO A 698 -6.66 8.99 33.31
C PRO A 698 -7.64 8.04 33.97
N ARG A 699 -7.32 6.74 33.85
CA ARG A 699 -7.76 5.55 34.62
C ARG A 699 -8.82 5.74 35.72
N LYS A 700 -9.84 4.87 35.68
CA LYS A 700 -10.65 4.45 36.85
C LYS A 700 -10.15 3.10 37.37
N VAL A 701 -9.61 2.98 38.59
CA VAL A 701 -9.47 1.67 39.26
C VAL A 701 -9.60 1.71 40.79
N ALA A 702 -10.51 0.87 41.29
CA ALA A 702 -10.17 -0.22 42.20
C ALA A 702 -11.08 -1.43 41.87
N GLY A 703 -10.51 -2.46 41.23
CA GLY A 703 -11.21 -3.70 40.79
C GLY A 703 -11.71 -3.76 39.33
N SER A 704 -11.20 -2.93 38.40
CA SER A 704 -11.76 -2.78 37.04
C SER A 704 -11.37 -3.89 36.04
N SER A 705 -12.20 -4.07 35.00
CA SER A 705 -12.00 -4.97 33.85
C SER A 705 -11.86 -4.28 32.48
N GLN A 706 -11.47 -2.98 32.40
CA GLN A 706 -10.82 -2.17 31.29
C GLN A 706 -11.43 -0.75 31.08
N PRO A 707 -10.97 0.13 30.13
CA PRO A 707 -9.60 0.35 29.64
C PRO A 707 -9.06 1.77 29.96
N GLU A 708 -7.81 2.01 29.57
CA GLU A 708 -7.05 3.24 29.78
C GLU A 708 -6.62 3.79 28.40
N GLY A 709 -7.04 5.00 28.04
CA GLY A 709 -7.00 5.48 26.66
C GLY A 709 -7.85 6.74 26.50
N PRO A 710 -7.78 7.48 25.37
CA PRO A 710 -8.81 8.45 25.02
C PRO A 710 -10.17 7.74 24.86
N CYS A 711 -10.22 6.52 24.35
CA CYS A 711 -11.42 5.70 24.42
C CYS A 711 -11.62 5.14 25.83
N GLN A 712 -12.74 5.48 26.48
CA GLN A 712 -13.05 5.10 27.87
C GLN A 712 -13.80 3.76 27.98
N ARG A 713 -13.87 2.97 26.90
CA ARG A 713 -14.64 1.71 26.82
C ARG A 713 -13.79 0.50 26.54
N ASP A 714 -13.96 -0.54 27.35
CA ASP A 714 -13.16 -1.78 27.43
C ASP A 714 -13.00 -2.45 26.06
N ASP A 715 -14.06 -2.38 25.26
CA ASP A 715 -14.19 -2.99 23.94
C ASP A 715 -13.66 -2.12 22.78
N PHE A 716 -13.02 -0.98 23.09
CA PHE A 716 -12.60 0.05 22.14
C PHE A 716 -13.70 0.56 21.20
N LYS A 717 -14.97 0.43 21.58
CA LYS A 717 -16.11 0.88 20.76
C LYS A 717 -16.50 2.33 21.06
N CYS A 718 -15.53 3.24 21.10
CA CYS A 718 -15.79 4.68 21.18
C CYS A 718 -16.25 5.25 19.84
N TRP A 719 -17.29 4.63 19.30
CA TRP A 719 -17.79 4.83 17.96
C TRP A 719 -18.52 6.16 17.84
N TRP A 720 -18.17 6.93 16.82
CA TRP A 720 -18.72 8.26 16.65
C TRP A 720 -20.15 8.21 16.09
N HIS A 721 -21.08 8.88 16.77
CA HIS A 721 -22.50 8.84 16.41
C HIS A 721 -23.25 10.16 16.70
N GLN A 722 -22.59 11.31 16.52
CA GLN A 722 -23.22 12.62 16.67
C GLN A 722 -23.01 13.52 15.44
N PRO A 723 -23.88 14.53 15.20
CA PRO A 723 -23.53 15.63 14.30
C PRO A 723 -22.34 16.42 14.86
N VAL A 724 -21.59 17.07 13.97
CA VAL A 724 -20.41 17.85 14.34
C VAL A 724 -20.24 19.07 13.45
N SER A 725 -19.65 20.13 13.98
CA SER A 725 -19.18 21.26 13.21
C SER A 725 -17.91 21.81 13.84
N TRP A 726 -16.93 22.12 12.99
CA TRP A 726 -15.62 22.67 13.40
C TRP A 726 -15.23 23.90 12.57
N THR A 727 -15.88 24.12 11.43
CA THR A 727 -15.57 25.26 10.55
C THR A 727 -16.80 25.86 9.87
N ASP A 728 -16.67 27.10 9.40
CA ASP A 728 -17.62 27.74 8.50
C ASP A 728 -17.27 27.41 7.06
N CYS A 729 -18.08 26.53 6.46
CA CYS A 729 -17.80 26.06 5.11
C CYS A 729 -17.92 27.14 4.03
N THR A 730 -18.64 28.23 4.25
CA THR A 730 -18.69 29.31 3.26
C THR A 730 -17.36 30.05 3.12
N ALA A 731 -16.50 30.01 4.15
CA ALA A 731 -15.23 30.71 4.21
C ALA A 731 -14.00 29.80 4.03
N THR A 732 -14.15 28.49 4.26
CA THR A 732 -13.00 27.58 4.39
C THR A 732 -13.10 26.31 3.56
N CYS A 733 -14.28 25.68 3.49
CA CYS A 733 -14.45 24.35 2.91
C CYS A 733 -14.20 24.30 1.40
N GLY A 734 -13.78 23.14 0.92
CA GLY A 734 -13.51 22.89 -0.48
C GLY A 734 -14.78 22.74 -1.30
N THR A 735 -14.75 23.10 -2.58
CA THR A 735 -15.85 22.89 -3.53
C THR A 735 -15.41 22.17 -4.80
N GLU A 736 -16.38 21.58 -5.50
CA GLU A 736 -16.20 20.83 -6.73
C GLU A 736 -15.62 21.67 -7.88
N VAL A 737 -14.70 21.07 -8.64
CA VAL A 737 -14.22 21.60 -9.92
C VAL A 737 -14.31 20.49 -10.98
N LEU A 738 -15.19 20.63 -11.96
CA LEU A 738 -15.33 19.64 -13.03
C LEU A 738 -14.42 19.98 -14.21
N LYS A 739 -13.76 18.96 -14.76
CA LYS A 739 -13.00 19.06 -16.00
C LYS A 739 -13.86 18.70 -17.21
N TYR A 740 -14.75 17.72 -17.05
CA TYR A 740 -15.60 17.19 -18.11
C TYR A 740 -17.07 17.56 -17.88
N ALA A 741 -17.69 18.11 -18.92
CA ALA A 741 -19.11 18.46 -18.92
C ALA A 741 -19.98 17.25 -19.32
N ALA A 742 -21.26 17.31 -18.95
CA ALA A 742 -22.26 16.36 -19.43
C ALA A 742 -22.26 16.30 -20.97
N GLY A 743 -21.94 15.13 -21.52
CA GLY A 743 -21.91 14.87 -22.97
C GLY A 743 -20.51 14.85 -23.59
N ASP A 744 -19.46 15.19 -22.84
CA ASP A 744 -18.09 15.04 -23.31
C ASP A 744 -17.78 13.57 -23.64
N PRO A 745 -17.08 13.30 -24.77
CA PRO A 745 -16.78 11.95 -25.18
C PRO A 745 -15.72 11.31 -24.27
N GLU A 746 -15.78 9.98 -24.15
CA GLU A 746 -14.74 9.19 -23.48
C GLU A 746 -13.35 9.50 -24.05
N PRO A 747 -12.37 9.90 -23.23
CA PRO A 747 -11.01 10.13 -23.67
C PRO A 747 -10.40 8.88 -24.31
N LYS A 748 -9.55 9.09 -25.32
CA LYS A 748 -8.84 7.99 -25.99
C LYS A 748 -7.62 7.60 -25.17
N VAL A 749 -7.34 6.29 -25.16
CA VAL A 749 -6.12 5.69 -24.60
C VAL A 749 -5.53 4.72 -25.63
N ALA A 750 -4.21 4.62 -25.68
CA ALA A 750 -3.50 3.65 -26.49
C ALA A 750 -2.66 2.75 -25.57
N ALA A 751 -2.73 1.44 -25.79
CA ALA A 751 -1.90 0.48 -25.08
C ALA A 751 -0.41 0.68 -25.47
N PRO A 752 0.50 0.82 -24.50
CA PRO A 752 1.94 0.89 -24.78
C PRO A 752 2.49 -0.44 -25.30
N HIS A 753 1.90 -1.58 -24.92
CA HIS A 753 2.28 -2.91 -25.39
C HIS A 753 1.20 -3.53 -26.30
N PRO A 754 1.19 -3.24 -27.61
CA PRO A 754 0.17 -3.74 -28.51
C PRO A 754 0.34 -5.24 -28.82
N ALA A 755 -0.78 -5.95 -28.91
CA ALA A 755 -0.82 -7.36 -29.28
C ALA A 755 -0.16 -7.69 -30.65
N ALA A 756 0.60 -8.78 -30.69
CA ALA A 756 1.15 -9.37 -31.91
C ALA A 756 0.09 -10.25 -32.61
N CYS A 757 -0.72 -9.61 -33.45
CA CYS A 757 -1.87 -10.27 -34.09
C CYS A 757 -1.54 -11.22 -35.26
N THR A 758 -0.32 -11.18 -35.79
CA THR A 758 0.11 -11.96 -36.98
C THR A 758 1.32 -12.82 -36.67
N SER A 759 1.38 -14.02 -37.23
CA SER A 759 2.57 -14.86 -37.16
C SER A 759 3.49 -14.60 -38.35
N THR A 760 4.80 -14.57 -38.08
CA THR A 760 5.88 -14.53 -39.07
C THR A 760 6.37 -15.94 -39.44
N LEU A 761 5.84 -16.98 -38.79
CA LEU A 761 6.22 -18.36 -39.05
C LEU A 761 5.66 -18.86 -40.41
N PRO A 762 6.27 -19.90 -41.00
CA PRO A 762 5.76 -20.54 -42.21
C PRO A 762 4.32 -21.06 -42.05
N ALA A 763 3.57 -21.11 -43.16
CA ALA A 763 2.15 -21.49 -43.15
C ALA A 763 1.88 -22.94 -42.69
N ASN A 764 2.89 -23.82 -42.72
CA ASN A 764 2.80 -25.19 -42.21
C ASN A 764 3.11 -25.30 -40.70
N ALA A 765 3.42 -24.19 -40.02
CA ALA A 765 3.64 -24.18 -38.58
C ALA A 765 2.36 -24.59 -37.82
N LEU A 766 2.52 -25.49 -36.87
CA LEU A 766 1.48 -25.90 -35.93
C LEU A 766 1.56 -25.02 -34.69
N ILE A 767 0.89 -23.87 -34.75
CA ILE A 767 0.83 -22.91 -33.64
C ILE A 767 -0.20 -23.38 -32.61
N VAL A 768 0.21 -23.51 -31.36
CA VAL A 768 -0.60 -23.76 -30.17
C VAL A 768 -0.61 -22.47 -29.36
N ASP A 769 -1.74 -21.79 -29.39
CA ASP A 769 -1.98 -20.56 -28.62
C ASP A 769 -2.21 -20.87 -27.14
N ASP A 770 -2.01 -19.87 -26.29
CA ASP A 770 -2.13 -19.97 -24.84
C ASP A 770 -3.59 -20.05 -24.35
N VAL A 771 -4.54 -19.61 -25.19
CA VAL A 771 -5.98 -19.72 -24.97
C VAL A 771 -6.71 -20.42 -26.12
N PRO A 772 -7.88 -21.05 -25.86
CA PRO A 772 -8.68 -21.63 -26.93
C PRO A 772 -9.15 -20.60 -27.96
N ASN A 773 -9.32 -21.00 -29.22
CA ASN A 773 -9.84 -20.14 -30.30
C ASN A 773 -11.21 -19.48 -30.01
N THR A 774 -11.95 -19.95 -28.99
CA THR A 774 -13.22 -19.37 -28.54
C THR A 774 -13.06 -18.10 -27.71
N VAL A 775 -11.86 -17.84 -27.15
CA VAL A 775 -11.56 -16.64 -26.38
C VAL A 775 -11.47 -15.44 -27.30
N LYS A 776 -12.12 -14.33 -26.92
CA LYS A 776 -12.28 -13.14 -27.75
C LYS A 776 -11.42 -12.00 -27.20
N PHE A 777 -10.27 -11.74 -27.81
CA PHE A 777 -9.48 -10.57 -27.47
C PHE A 777 -10.17 -9.26 -27.90
N ARG A 778 -10.34 -8.35 -26.94
CA ARG A 778 -10.85 -6.99 -27.15
C ARG A 778 -10.22 -6.03 -26.15
N VAL A 779 -10.11 -4.76 -26.57
CA VAL A 779 -9.78 -3.63 -25.70
C VAL A 779 -10.97 -2.67 -25.76
N GLY A 780 -11.74 -2.64 -24.67
CA GLY A 780 -13.06 -2.03 -24.63
C GLY A 780 -13.97 -2.60 -25.73
N SER A 781 -14.45 -1.73 -26.63
CA SER A 781 -15.29 -2.16 -27.77
C SER A 781 -14.50 -2.58 -29.01
N ALA A 782 -13.19 -2.31 -29.06
CA ALA A 782 -12.37 -2.61 -30.23
C ALA A 782 -11.80 -4.04 -30.17
N ASN A 783 -11.56 -4.66 -31.33
CA ASN A 783 -10.71 -5.84 -31.45
C ASN A 783 -9.48 -5.45 -32.27
N PRO A 784 -8.32 -5.19 -31.62
CA PRO A 784 -7.10 -4.78 -32.31
C PRO A 784 -6.58 -5.80 -33.35
N CYS A 785 -6.94 -7.08 -33.21
CA CYS A 785 -6.55 -8.18 -34.09
C CYS A 785 -7.58 -8.54 -35.17
N ALA A 786 -8.73 -7.86 -35.21
CA ALA A 786 -9.76 -8.11 -36.21
C ALA A 786 -9.20 -7.96 -37.64
N GLY A 787 -9.39 -9.01 -38.46
CA GLY A 787 -8.95 -9.03 -39.86
C GLY A 787 -7.43 -9.11 -40.08
N LYS A 788 -6.63 -9.23 -39.01
CA LYS A 788 -5.16 -9.32 -39.10
C LYS A 788 -4.64 -10.75 -39.01
N ARG A 789 -5.29 -11.60 -38.20
CA ARG A 789 -4.80 -12.97 -37.92
C ARG A 789 -4.64 -13.80 -39.20
N ASN A 790 -3.42 -14.30 -39.43
CA ASN A 790 -3.05 -15.22 -40.53
C ASN A 790 -2.80 -16.66 -40.04
N TRP A 791 -3.27 -16.99 -38.84
CA TRP A 791 -3.04 -18.25 -38.16
C TRP A 791 -4.29 -18.68 -37.37
N THR A 792 -4.27 -19.90 -36.85
CA THR A 792 -5.30 -20.44 -35.95
C THR A 792 -4.63 -21.40 -34.97
N SER A 793 -5.04 -21.42 -33.71
CA SER A 793 -4.50 -22.36 -32.73
C SER A 793 -4.84 -23.80 -33.12
N ARG A 794 -3.86 -24.70 -33.08
CA ARG A 794 -3.90 -26.11 -33.45
C ARG A 794 -3.42 -26.99 -32.29
N GLY A 795 -3.99 -26.76 -31.11
CA GLY A 795 -3.65 -27.51 -29.91
C GLY A 795 -4.26 -26.88 -28.66
N THR A 796 -3.69 -27.23 -27.51
CA THR A 796 -4.08 -26.71 -26.20
C THR A 796 -2.87 -26.40 -25.35
N LEU A 797 -2.92 -25.29 -24.61
CA LEU A 797 -2.15 -25.08 -23.39
C LEU A 797 -3.01 -25.54 -22.20
N THR A 798 -2.43 -26.35 -21.32
CA THR A 798 -3.07 -26.79 -20.07
C THR A 798 -2.17 -26.47 -18.89
N PHE A 799 -2.76 -26.22 -17.72
CA PHE A 799 -2.02 -25.85 -16.52
C PHE A 799 -2.15 -26.92 -15.43
N THR A 800 -1.12 -27.02 -14.60
CA THR A 800 -1.16 -27.68 -13.28
C THR A 800 -0.72 -26.66 -12.24
N PHE A 801 -1.49 -26.59 -11.15
CA PHE A 801 -1.30 -25.62 -10.08
C PHE A 801 -0.76 -26.30 -8.81
N GLY A 802 0.32 -25.74 -8.27
CA GLY A 802 0.85 -26.09 -6.96
C GLY A 802 -0.22 -25.95 -5.89
N SER A 803 -0.24 -26.90 -4.94
CA SER A 803 -1.25 -26.97 -3.89
C SER A 803 -0.63 -27.06 -2.50
N ALA A 804 -1.39 -26.64 -1.50
CA ALA A 804 -1.06 -26.77 -0.09
C ALA A 804 -2.19 -27.48 0.67
N GLN A 805 -1.85 -28.17 1.75
CA GLN A 805 -2.83 -28.67 2.71
C GLN A 805 -3.03 -27.63 3.81
N GLN A 806 -4.25 -27.11 3.95
CA GLN A 806 -4.63 -26.12 4.95
C GLN A 806 -5.90 -26.58 5.66
N ASN A 807 -5.83 -26.74 6.98
CA ASN A 807 -6.97 -27.17 7.82
C ASN A 807 -7.72 -28.41 7.30
N GLY A 808 -6.99 -29.38 6.74
CA GLY A 808 -7.56 -30.62 6.20
C GLY A 808 -8.24 -30.47 4.83
N ALA A 809 -8.03 -29.36 4.14
CA ALA A 809 -8.45 -29.12 2.76
C ALA A 809 -7.25 -28.84 1.84
N THR A 810 -7.35 -29.26 0.59
CA THR A 810 -6.41 -28.86 -0.47
C THR A 810 -6.79 -27.47 -0.98
N VAL A 811 -5.84 -26.55 -1.01
CA VAL A 811 -5.96 -25.20 -1.60
C VAL A 811 -4.86 -24.97 -2.63
N TYR A 812 -4.99 -23.92 -3.46
CA TYR A 812 -4.07 -23.63 -4.58
C TYR A 812 -3.46 -22.22 -4.50
N PRO A 813 -2.51 -21.97 -3.58
CA PRO A 813 -1.89 -20.66 -3.43
C PRO A 813 -1.15 -20.17 -4.68
N SER A 814 -0.65 -21.09 -5.52
CA SER A 814 -0.04 -20.79 -6.83
C SER A 814 -0.90 -19.92 -7.75
N LYS A 815 -2.23 -19.87 -7.56
CA LYS A 815 -3.14 -19.01 -8.33
C LYS A 815 -3.18 -17.55 -7.87
N ILE A 816 -2.67 -17.26 -6.67
CA ILE A 816 -2.63 -15.90 -6.11
C ILE A 816 -1.76 -14.99 -6.98
N ASP A 817 -0.60 -15.53 -7.39
CA ASP A 817 0.40 -14.87 -8.23
C ASP A 817 0.37 -15.36 -9.70
N PHE A 818 -0.73 -15.96 -10.12
CA PHE A 818 -0.98 -16.30 -11.51
C PHE A 818 -1.84 -15.21 -12.15
N HIS A 819 -1.36 -14.64 -13.27
CA HIS A 819 -1.97 -13.49 -13.92
C HIS A 819 -2.10 -13.69 -15.43
N GLN A 820 -2.97 -12.89 -16.04
CA GLN A 820 -3.17 -12.78 -17.48
C GLN A 820 -3.05 -11.32 -17.94
N LEU A 821 -2.52 -11.11 -19.14
CA LEU A 821 -2.53 -9.80 -19.82
C LEU A 821 -3.08 -9.89 -21.24
N GLY A 822 -3.74 -8.81 -21.65
CA GLY A 822 -4.28 -8.60 -22.99
C GLY A 822 -3.25 -8.00 -23.94
N ALA A 823 -2.12 -8.65 -24.09
CA ALA A 823 -1.01 -8.30 -24.99
C ALA A 823 -0.34 -9.59 -25.51
N GLY A 824 0.92 -9.58 -25.93
CA GLY A 824 1.56 -10.80 -26.45
C GLY A 824 1.00 -11.27 -27.81
N PHE A 825 1.33 -12.51 -28.21
CA PHE A 825 0.80 -13.11 -29.42
C PHE A 825 -0.69 -13.39 -29.29
N GLY A 826 -1.45 -13.10 -30.35
CA GLY A 826 -2.90 -13.26 -30.33
C GLY A 826 -3.68 -12.31 -29.42
N GLY A 827 -3.00 -11.54 -28.55
CA GLY A 827 -3.60 -10.62 -27.60
C GLY A 827 -3.95 -11.25 -26.26
N HIS A 828 -3.29 -12.35 -25.90
CA HIS A 828 -3.36 -12.91 -24.55
C HIS A 828 -2.02 -13.56 -24.20
N PHE A 829 -1.58 -13.45 -22.94
CA PHE A 829 -0.56 -14.34 -22.37
C PHE A 829 -0.76 -14.48 -20.86
N TRP A 830 -0.21 -15.54 -20.28
CA TRP A 830 -0.19 -15.80 -18.84
C TRP A 830 1.19 -15.52 -18.27
N LEU A 831 1.26 -15.15 -16.98
CA LEU A 831 2.53 -15.06 -16.25
C LEU A 831 2.38 -15.41 -14.77
N THR A 832 3.52 -15.72 -14.14
CA THR A 832 3.74 -15.73 -12.69
C THR A 832 5.21 -15.40 -12.41
N HIS A 833 5.68 -15.51 -11.17
CA HIS A 833 7.09 -15.30 -10.84
C HIS A 833 7.80 -16.62 -10.57
N THR A 834 9.11 -16.64 -10.85
CA THR A 834 9.91 -17.84 -10.62
C THR A 834 10.17 -18.09 -9.14
N ARG A 835 10.16 -19.36 -8.72
CA ARG A 835 10.43 -19.78 -7.34
C ARG A 835 11.42 -20.92 -7.28
N VAL A 836 12.20 -21.03 -6.21
CA VAL A 836 12.99 -22.23 -5.99
C VAL A 836 12.10 -23.47 -5.83
N PRO A 837 12.53 -24.67 -6.30
CA PRO A 837 11.68 -25.87 -6.33
C PRO A 837 11.11 -26.35 -4.98
N SER A 838 11.60 -25.83 -3.85
CA SER A 838 11.04 -26.15 -2.53
C SER A 838 9.66 -25.54 -2.28
N TYR A 839 9.26 -24.49 -3.02
CA TYR A 839 7.95 -23.82 -2.89
C TYR A 839 6.89 -24.48 -3.77
N THR A 840 6.66 -25.78 -3.58
CA THR A 840 5.80 -26.58 -4.46
C THR A 840 4.34 -26.10 -4.55
N ASP A 841 3.87 -25.37 -3.54
CA ASP A 841 2.54 -24.77 -3.46
C ASP A 841 2.38 -23.48 -4.28
N SER A 842 3.49 -22.88 -4.73
CA SER A 842 3.55 -21.67 -5.55
C SER A 842 4.00 -21.93 -7.00
N VAL A 843 4.20 -23.18 -7.38
CA VAL A 843 4.62 -23.55 -8.75
C VAL A 843 3.42 -23.62 -9.69
N VAL A 844 3.58 -23.09 -10.89
CA VAL A 844 2.64 -23.24 -12.00
C VAL A 844 3.36 -23.91 -13.16
N THR A 845 2.77 -24.95 -13.73
CA THR A 845 3.31 -25.64 -14.91
C THR A 845 2.31 -25.57 -16.05
N GLY A 846 2.69 -24.94 -17.15
CA GLY A 846 1.93 -24.90 -18.40
C GLY A 846 2.49 -25.91 -19.42
N THR A 847 1.62 -26.63 -20.12
CA THR A 847 1.98 -27.63 -21.14
C THR A 847 1.24 -27.40 -22.46
N TRP A 848 1.98 -27.09 -23.52
CA TRP A 848 1.48 -27.00 -24.89
C TRP A 848 1.47 -28.37 -25.56
N THR A 849 0.33 -28.75 -26.14
CA THR A 849 0.15 -30.00 -26.89
C THR A 849 -0.56 -29.71 -28.21
N PRO A 850 0.00 -30.10 -29.38
CA PRO A 850 -0.66 -29.92 -30.67
C PRO A 850 -1.84 -30.90 -30.85
N ASP A 851 -2.79 -30.54 -31.72
CA ASP A 851 -4.01 -31.30 -32.02
C ASP A 851 -3.77 -32.59 -32.82
N ARG A 852 -2.52 -32.89 -33.14
CA ARG A 852 -2.12 -34.00 -34.02
C ARG A 852 -0.68 -34.43 -33.75
N LYS A 853 -0.32 -35.58 -34.33
CA LYS A 853 1.06 -36.07 -34.33
C LYS A 853 1.98 -35.19 -35.19
N VAL A 854 3.20 -35.02 -34.72
CA VAL A 854 4.33 -34.47 -35.48
C VAL A 854 5.31 -35.62 -35.72
N VAL A 855 5.65 -35.88 -36.98
CA VAL A 855 6.55 -36.97 -37.36
C VAL A 855 7.68 -36.41 -38.21
N GLY A 856 8.93 -36.73 -37.84
CA GLY A 856 10.14 -36.24 -38.47
C GLY A 856 10.63 -34.92 -37.87
N SER A 857 11.66 -34.34 -38.50
CA SER A 857 12.29 -33.09 -38.08
C SER A 857 11.32 -31.91 -38.05
N ALA A 858 11.19 -31.27 -36.89
CA ALA A 858 10.52 -30.00 -36.73
C ALA A 858 11.31 -29.08 -35.77
N GLU A 859 11.29 -27.79 -36.04
CA GLU A 859 11.79 -26.76 -35.13
C GLU A 859 10.70 -26.38 -34.12
N VAL A 860 11.04 -26.29 -32.84
CA VAL A 860 10.15 -25.81 -31.79
C VAL A 860 10.44 -24.33 -31.56
N MET A 861 9.42 -23.50 -31.75
CA MET A 861 9.48 -22.06 -31.53
C MET A 861 8.55 -21.68 -30.37
N VAL A 862 8.99 -20.81 -29.47
CA VAL A 862 8.14 -20.19 -28.44
C VAL A 862 7.97 -18.71 -28.74
N HIS A 863 6.78 -18.17 -28.59
CA HIS A 863 6.56 -16.74 -28.61
C HIS A 863 6.79 -16.17 -27.21
N LEU A 864 7.55 -15.10 -27.13
CA LEU A 864 7.81 -14.38 -25.89
C LEU A 864 7.20 -12.98 -26.00
N PRO A 865 6.42 -12.54 -25.00
CA PRO A 865 5.83 -11.20 -25.00
C PRO A 865 6.92 -10.12 -24.84
N ASP A 866 6.53 -8.87 -25.10
CA ASP A 866 7.42 -7.71 -24.99
C ASP A 866 7.63 -7.21 -23.55
N HIS A 867 6.82 -7.63 -22.60
CA HIS A 867 6.91 -7.25 -21.18
C HIS A 867 6.40 -8.39 -20.28
N GLU A 868 6.68 -8.31 -18.98
CA GLU A 868 6.29 -9.31 -17.97
C GLU A 868 6.78 -10.75 -18.29
N ALA A 869 7.93 -10.86 -18.96
CA ALA A 869 8.65 -12.09 -19.23
C ALA A 869 10.15 -11.79 -19.21
N ASN A 870 10.80 -11.98 -18.07
CA ASN A 870 12.18 -11.51 -17.85
C ASN A 870 13.09 -12.47 -17.08
N THR A 871 12.60 -13.69 -16.78
CA THR A 871 13.46 -14.72 -16.19
C THR A 871 14.67 -15.04 -17.09
N PRO A 872 15.90 -15.08 -16.55
CA PRO A 872 17.09 -15.45 -17.31
C PRO A 872 17.18 -16.95 -17.59
N SER A 873 16.38 -17.78 -16.88
CA SER A 873 16.60 -19.22 -16.74
C SER A 873 15.33 -20.07 -16.95
N ALA A 874 14.51 -19.76 -17.96
CA ALA A 874 13.31 -20.55 -18.29
C ALA A 874 13.67 -21.89 -18.92
N THR A 875 13.37 -23.00 -18.23
CA THR A 875 13.68 -24.36 -18.70
C THR A 875 12.45 -25.05 -19.28
N TYR A 876 12.46 -25.26 -20.58
CA TYR A 876 11.42 -25.97 -21.33
C TYR A 876 11.74 -27.46 -21.41
N ARG A 877 10.78 -28.30 -21.05
CA ARG A 877 10.87 -29.77 -21.20
C ARG A 877 10.08 -30.17 -22.44
N ILE A 878 10.76 -30.79 -23.41
CA ILE A 878 10.26 -31.12 -24.74
C ILE A 878 10.14 -32.64 -24.85
N ASP A 879 8.91 -33.16 -24.80
CA ASP A 879 8.61 -34.57 -25.06
C ASP A 879 8.49 -34.79 -26.58
N LEU A 880 9.28 -35.73 -27.11
CA LEU A 880 9.36 -36.03 -28.53
C LEU A 880 8.21 -36.93 -29.04
N GLY A 881 7.30 -37.33 -28.14
CA GLY A 881 6.13 -38.16 -28.43
C GLY A 881 6.41 -39.67 -28.44
N ASP A 882 7.63 -40.09 -28.06
CA ASP A 882 8.06 -41.49 -27.90
C ASP A 882 8.51 -41.83 -26.47
N GLY A 883 8.30 -40.91 -25.52
CA GLY A 883 8.76 -41.02 -24.14
C GLY A 883 10.16 -40.43 -23.89
N THR A 884 10.85 -39.97 -24.94
CA THR A 884 12.10 -39.20 -24.80
C THR A 884 11.77 -37.74 -24.47
N VAL A 885 12.41 -37.21 -23.42
CA VAL A 885 12.28 -35.81 -23.01
C VAL A 885 13.65 -35.12 -23.08
N VAL A 886 13.70 -33.94 -23.70
CA VAL A 886 14.89 -33.08 -23.77
C VAL A 886 14.60 -31.76 -23.08
N GLU A 887 15.60 -31.16 -22.44
CA GLU A 887 15.47 -29.86 -21.79
C GLU A 887 16.20 -28.77 -22.57
N LYS A 888 15.61 -27.57 -22.59
CA LYS A 888 16.20 -26.38 -23.17
C LYS A 888 15.97 -25.20 -22.24
N THR A 889 17.05 -24.59 -21.76
CA THR A 889 17.00 -23.35 -20.98
C THR A 889 17.30 -22.15 -21.87
N ILE A 890 16.47 -21.11 -21.78
CA ILE A 890 16.68 -19.80 -22.44
C ILE A 890 16.31 -18.67 -21.47
N SER A 891 16.80 -17.46 -21.76
CA SER A 891 16.22 -16.25 -21.19
C SER A 891 14.89 -15.94 -21.88
N GLN A 892 13.89 -15.48 -21.12
CA GLN A 892 12.65 -14.94 -21.69
C GLN A 892 12.70 -13.43 -21.98
N ASP A 893 13.75 -12.73 -21.56
CA ASP A 893 13.92 -11.31 -21.86
C ASP A 893 14.19 -11.07 -23.35
N THR A 894 13.27 -10.38 -24.01
CA THR A 894 13.32 -10.01 -25.43
C THR A 894 13.80 -8.59 -25.68
N GLY A 895 14.14 -7.84 -24.63
CA GLY A 895 14.48 -6.42 -24.72
C GLY A 895 13.30 -5.56 -25.19
N GLY A 896 12.09 -5.86 -24.72
CA GLY A 896 10.91 -5.05 -25.02
C GLY A 896 10.20 -5.39 -26.33
N LYS A 897 10.26 -6.64 -26.83
CA LYS A 897 9.73 -7.01 -28.16
C LYS A 897 9.03 -8.36 -28.20
N ASN A 898 7.84 -8.38 -28.78
CA ASN A 898 7.15 -9.62 -29.14
C ASN A 898 7.99 -10.39 -30.17
N ALA A 899 8.41 -11.63 -29.84
CA ALA A 899 9.34 -12.39 -30.67
C ALA A 899 9.12 -13.91 -30.62
N TRP A 900 9.25 -14.56 -31.78
CA TRP A 900 9.41 -16.01 -31.87
C TRP A 900 10.88 -16.38 -31.65
N VAL A 901 11.14 -17.23 -30.65
CA VAL A 901 12.48 -17.71 -30.26
C VAL A 901 12.55 -19.22 -30.44
N SER A 902 13.65 -19.70 -31.04
CA SER A 902 13.88 -21.13 -31.26
C SER A 902 14.33 -21.83 -29.96
N LEU A 903 13.63 -22.90 -29.60
CA LEU A 903 14.08 -23.84 -28.56
C LEU A 903 15.01 -24.91 -29.14
N GLY A 904 14.92 -25.16 -30.45
CA GLY A 904 15.78 -26.08 -31.19
C GLY A 904 14.99 -26.94 -32.17
N SER A 905 15.72 -27.77 -32.94
CA SER A 905 15.15 -28.72 -33.89
C SER A 905 15.29 -30.14 -33.37
N TYR A 906 14.20 -30.90 -33.44
CA TYR A 906 14.12 -32.25 -32.89
C TYR A 906 13.41 -33.20 -33.87
N GLU A 907 13.68 -34.49 -33.73
CA GLU A 907 13.00 -35.56 -34.47
C GLU A 907 11.82 -36.08 -33.64
N PHE A 908 10.60 -35.87 -34.13
CA PHE A 908 9.38 -36.29 -33.45
C PHE A 908 8.84 -37.61 -34.00
N GLN A 909 8.24 -38.42 -33.13
CA GLN A 909 7.71 -39.77 -33.48
C GLN A 909 6.27 -40.00 -33.00
N GLY A 910 5.58 -38.94 -32.54
CA GLY A 910 4.27 -39.06 -31.90
C GLY A 910 3.55 -37.72 -31.77
N THR A 911 2.69 -37.60 -30.75
CA THR A 911 2.14 -36.29 -30.36
C THR A 911 3.11 -35.70 -29.34
N PRO A 912 3.88 -34.66 -29.69
CA PRO A 912 4.81 -34.06 -28.75
C PRO A 912 4.08 -33.21 -27.71
N SER A 913 4.78 -32.84 -26.65
CA SER A 913 4.35 -31.78 -25.73
C SER A 913 5.54 -30.97 -25.26
N VAL A 914 5.32 -29.69 -24.97
CA VAL A 914 6.34 -28.84 -24.36
C VAL A 914 5.77 -28.30 -23.07
N SER A 915 6.46 -28.51 -21.95
CA SER A 915 6.05 -27.96 -20.65
C SER A 915 7.07 -26.95 -20.14
N LEU A 916 6.57 -25.88 -19.53
CA LEU A 916 7.34 -24.86 -18.84
C LEU A 916 6.79 -24.73 -17.42
N SER A 917 7.68 -24.79 -16.43
CA SER A 917 7.35 -24.67 -15.01
C SER A 917 7.99 -23.42 -14.42
N SER A 918 7.30 -22.78 -13.46
CA SER A 918 7.83 -21.60 -12.76
C SER A 918 8.89 -21.90 -11.71
N ASP A 919 9.16 -23.18 -11.41
CA ASP A 919 10.27 -23.51 -10.53
C ASP A 919 11.62 -23.39 -11.25
N THR A 920 12.46 -22.47 -10.77
CA THR A 920 13.82 -22.27 -11.26
C THR A 920 14.80 -22.26 -10.10
N ALA A 921 16.02 -22.77 -10.30
CA ALA A 921 17.02 -22.85 -9.23
C ALA A 921 17.43 -21.48 -8.67
N ASP A 922 17.22 -20.41 -9.44
CA ASP A 922 17.46 -19.01 -9.13
C ASP A 922 16.18 -18.23 -8.74
N GLY A 923 15.04 -18.91 -8.58
CA GLY A 923 13.74 -18.26 -8.40
C GLY A 923 13.54 -17.64 -7.01
N THR A 924 13.62 -16.31 -6.94
CA THR A 924 13.38 -15.53 -5.70
C THR A 924 11.96 -14.98 -5.59
N GLY A 925 11.15 -15.06 -6.65
CA GLY A 925 9.83 -14.44 -6.75
C GLY A 925 9.82 -13.05 -7.38
N ASP A 926 10.96 -12.58 -7.88
CA ASP A 926 11.10 -11.26 -8.51
C ASP A 926 10.95 -11.30 -10.04
N ALA A 927 11.50 -12.33 -10.69
CA ALA A 927 11.50 -12.43 -12.15
C ALA A 927 10.21 -13.09 -12.66
N SER A 928 9.55 -12.44 -13.62
CA SER A 928 8.38 -12.96 -14.30
C SER A 928 8.75 -14.05 -15.31
N ILE A 929 7.96 -15.13 -15.31
CA ILE A 929 7.97 -16.20 -16.30
C ILE A 929 6.60 -16.27 -16.97
N ALA A 930 6.60 -16.30 -18.31
CA ALA A 930 5.38 -16.19 -19.11
C ALA A 930 5.09 -17.42 -19.98
N TRP A 931 3.81 -17.65 -20.23
CA TRP A 931 3.27 -18.60 -21.20
C TRP A 931 2.43 -17.84 -22.23
N ASP A 932 2.87 -17.86 -23.47
CA ASP A 932 2.17 -17.33 -24.64
C ASP A 932 2.01 -18.48 -25.66
N ALA A 933 2.20 -18.25 -26.96
CA ALA A 933 2.10 -19.29 -27.97
C ALA A 933 3.38 -20.13 -28.14
N LEU A 934 3.21 -21.38 -28.58
CA LEU A 934 4.28 -22.28 -29.00
C LEU A 934 3.98 -22.85 -30.38
N ALA A 935 4.99 -23.14 -31.18
CA ALA A 935 4.81 -23.69 -32.52
C ALA A 935 5.77 -24.83 -32.83
N PHE A 936 5.28 -25.85 -33.54
CA PHE A 936 6.09 -26.87 -34.19
C PHE A 936 6.16 -26.55 -35.68
N VAL A 937 7.36 -26.31 -36.21
CA VAL A 937 7.58 -25.92 -37.61
C VAL A 937 8.25 -27.08 -38.36
N PRO A 938 7.50 -27.87 -39.14
CA PRO A 938 8.06 -29.01 -39.86
C PRO A 938 9.11 -28.57 -40.90
N SER A 939 10.24 -29.28 -40.96
CA SER A 939 11.35 -28.93 -41.87
C SER A 939 11.04 -29.17 -43.36
N LYS A 940 9.96 -29.90 -43.68
CA LYS A 940 9.39 -30.05 -45.03
C LYS A 940 7.86 -30.07 -44.95
N PRO A 941 7.14 -29.46 -45.92
CA PRO A 941 5.67 -29.39 -45.93
C PRO A 941 4.99 -30.75 -46.10
#